data_AF-A0A0G0UHU4-F1
#
_entry.id   AF-A0A0G0UHU4-F1
#
_cell.length_a   1.000
_cell.length_b   1.000
_cell.length_c   1.000
_cell.angle_alpha   90.00
_cell.angle_beta   90.00
_cell.angle_gamma   90.00
#
_symmetry.space_group_name_H-M   'P 1'
#
loop_
_entity.id
_entity.type
_entity.pdbx_description
1 polymer ?
#
loop_
_entity_poly.entity_id
_entity_poly.type
_entity_poly.pdbx_seq_one_letter_code
_entity_poly.pdbx_strand_id
1 'polypeptide(L)'
;MAVSSLSAIRDRNNDTPYNTVGELCEDLDKLKNSRSTEPLTRNCLDFLSSQIETEDKLKNINSLVEVILTKLGDVNYEITRTGVSLVSKISETKQGEKIIILTHCHSSSVVKILKEVHRMGIKMEVYLTETRPVFQGRITATELTEAHIQSTLITDSEASYVISHEDRINIDIIILGADAITLSGDAVNKVGSYGISLSGKREHIPVFIASTLLKSSPVEIRIEQRNEKEVWADKPKKLKILNPAFDKVPGEFISRFITEFGLLKPDEIEKTTRKNYPWIIKSASCRTKCKIKETLKKETPYLTYLHLREKVNKRNHLIGKFKLTTEENLNFKEIAGGIAAESSVGTWTKVTTQFSKVWERLHARVLEADKKTGLLTIAYPLDLFEGGNIPQLIASVAGNIYGLKEVKYLRLLDLEMPEIYVKSFPGPGVGLVGIRKITQVENGPLVGSIIKPKEGLDFRQHSDVAMEVYAGGLNFVKDDENLTSQIFNPFDNRVRMITKKGKNKFNDWKNRIYAFNISADTSTMRKRAEFVKSYEGNCIMVDILTVGFSALQYIRNKNYGLVIHGHRAMHAALTRSPDEGLTMLVIAKLARLAGIDSLHTGTVVGKMEGGKDEVVEINDFLRSEWYGMKKVLPVASGGLYPNLIPSLINVLGKDILMNFGGGIHGHPGGSKAGAIAVVQGVEAVQNHMTLEKYGETHPELKTAIEHFA
;
A
#
# COMPACT_ATOMS: atom_id res chain seq x y z
N MET A 1 -30.50 -9.32 21.05
CA MET A 1 -30.43 -8.83 19.66
C MET A 1 -31.03 -9.82 18.69
N ALA A 2 -30.51 -11.05 18.61
CA ALA A 2 -31.08 -12.08 17.73
C ALA A 2 -32.58 -12.33 17.97
N VAL A 3 -32.99 -12.52 19.24
CA VAL A 3 -34.41 -12.65 19.63
C VAL A 3 -35.23 -11.45 19.15
N SER A 4 -34.81 -10.24 19.48
CA SER A 4 -35.50 -9.00 19.06
C SER A 4 -35.61 -8.85 17.54
N SER A 5 -34.58 -9.26 16.80
CA SER A 5 -34.56 -9.17 15.32
C SER A 5 -35.50 -10.20 14.70
N LEU A 6 -35.53 -11.42 15.24
CA LEU A 6 -36.47 -12.46 14.83
C LEU A 6 -37.92 -12.08 15.17
N SER A 7 -38.16 -11.54 16.36
CA SER A 7 -39.48 -11.01 16.75
C SER A 7 -39.90 -9.86 15.84
N ALA A 8 -39.00 -8.93 15.49
CA ALA A 8 -39.30 -7.86 14.54
C ALA A 8 -39.74 -8.38 13.16
N ILE A 9 -39.14 -9.47 12.67
CA ILE A 9 -39.57 -10.10 11.40
C ILE A 9 -40.98 -10.69 11.52
N ARG A 10 -41.29 -11.39 12.62
CA ARG A 10 -42.63 -11.94 12.89
C ARG A 10 -43.66 -10.84 13.03
N ASP A 11 -43.36 -9.81 13.80
CA ASP A 11 -44.28 -8.71 14.09
C ASP A 11 -44.53 -7.90 12.80
N ARG A 12 -43.49 -7.60 12.01
CA ARG A 12 -43.62 -7.03 10.67
C ARG A 12 -44.53 -7.88 9.78
N ASN A 13 -44.35 -9.19 9.76
CA ASN A 13 -45.18 -10.08 8.93
C ASN A 13 -46.65 -10.13 9.39
N ASN A 14 -46.92 -9.94 10.68
CA ASN A 14 -48.29 -9.85 11.19
C ASN A 14 -48.97 -8.54 10.76
N ASP A 15 -48.24 -7.42 10.80
CA ASP A 15 -48.76 -6.10 10.47
C ASP A 15 -48.86 -5.86 8.95
N THR A 16 -47.86 -6.33 8.20
CA THR A 16 -47.79 -6.24 6.73
C THR A 16 -47.11 -7.50 6.20
N PRO A 17 -47.91 -8.52 5.80
CA PRO A 17 -47.37 -9.80 5.33
C PRO A 17 -46.36 -9.65 4.20
N TYR A 18 -45.31 -10.46 4.22
CA TYR A 18 -44.36 -10.54 3.11
C TYR A 18 -45.06 -11.16 1.89
N ASN A 19 -45.21 -10.40 0.81
CA ASN A 19 -45.85 -10.90 -0.42
C ASN A 19 -44.83 -11.52 -1.38
N THR A 20 -43.56 -11.14 -1.26
CA THR A 20 -42.47 -11.69 -2.06
C THR A 20 -41.28 -12.06 -1.18
N VAL A 21 -40.47 -13.00 -1.64
CA VAL A 21 -39.20 -13.35 -0.95
C VAL A 21 -38.25 -12.15 -0.95
N GLY A 22 -38.34 -11.27 -1.94
CA GLY A 22 -37.54 -10.04 -2.04
C GLY A 22 -37.78 -9.08 -0.86
N GLU A 23 -39.03 -8.84 -0.50
CA GLU A 23 -39.38 -7.99 0.66
C GLU A 23 -38.79 -8.53 1.97
N LEU A 24 -38.84 -9.85 2.15
CA LEU A 24 -38.24 -10.50 3.32
C LEU A 24 -36.72 -10.35 3.31
N CYS A 25 -36.07 -10.59 2.18
CA CYS A 25 -34.63 -10.45 2.05
C CYS A 25 -34.16 -9.02 2.39
N GLU A 26 -34.90 -7.99 1.98
CA GLU A 26 -34.56 -6.60 2.31
C GLU A 26 -34.59 -6.32 3.82
N ASP A 27 -35.62 -6.79 4.53
CA ASP A 27 -35.73 -6.58 5.98
C ASP A 27 -34.72 -7.44 6.76
N LEU A 28 -34.45 -8.67 6.29
CA LEU A 28 -33.37 -9.50 6.83
C LEU A 28 -32.00 -8.83 6.65
N ASP A 29 -31.73 -8.22 5.48
CA ASP A 29 -30.46 -7.54 5.22
C ASP A 29 -30.31 -6.26 6.06
N LYS A 30 -31.38 -5.51 6.29
CA LYS A 30 -31.36 -4.37 7.23
C LYS A 30 -30.97 -4.82 8.64
N LEU A 31 -31.57 -5.90 9.14
CA LEU A 31 -31.31 -6.44 10.48
C LEU A 31 -29.92 -7.08 10.60
N LYS A 32 -29.43 -7.78 9.56
CA LYS A 32 -28.05 -8.32 9.56
C LYS A 32 -26.98 -7.24 9.63
N ASN A 33 -27.26 -6.06 9.05
CA ASN A 33 -26.31 -4.95 8.98
C ASN A 33 -26.38 -4.00 10.18
N SER A 34 -27.30 -4.20 11.14
CA SER A 34 -27.44 -3.31 12.29
C SER A 34 -26.32 -3.45 13.32
N ARG A 35 -25.60 -4.59 13.35
CA ARG A 35 -24.42 -4.79 14.22
C ARG A 35 -23.44 -5.81 13.65
N SER A 36 -22.37 -5.33 13.02
CA SER A 36 -21.39 -6.16 12.29
C SER A 36 -20.56 -7.10 13.16
N THR A 37 -20.44 -6.84 14.46
CA THR A 37 -19.63 -7.63 15.42
C THR A 37 -20.42 -8.72 16.15
N GLU A 38 -21.70 -8.93 15.83
CA GLU A 38 -22.58 -9.89 16.50
C GLU A 38 -23.02 -10.99 15.50
N PRO A 39 -22.34 -12.16 15.48
CA PRO A 39 -22.61 -13.20 14.49
C PRO A 39 -23.91 -13.97 14.74
N LEU A 40 -24.41 -14.02 15.98
CA LEU A 40 -25.59 -14.80 16.35
C LEU A 40 -26.83 -14.37 15.57
N THR A 41 -27.12 -13.06 15.57
CA THR A 41 -28.25 -12.48 14.82
C THR A 41 -28.10 -12.78 13.35
N ARG A 42 -26.91 -12.53 12.78
CA ARG A 42 -26.62 -12.83 11.38
C ARG A 42 -26.85 -14.31 11.04
N ASN A 43 -26.33 -15.21 11.85
CA ASN A 43 -26.41 -16.66 11.62
C ASN A 43 -27.84 -17.20 11.79
N CYS A 44 -28.65 -16.62 12.69
CA CYS A 44 -30.08 -16.93 12.81
C CYS A 44 -30.88 -16.42 11.61
N LEU A 45 -30.62 -15.21 11.13
CA LEU A 45 -31.29 -14.65 9.96
C LEU A 45 -30.85 -15.33 8.66
N ASP A 46 -29.59 -15.79 8.57
CA ASP A 46 -29.09 -16.64 7.47
C ASP A 46 -29.77 -18.00 7.47
N PHE A 47 -29.99 -18.59 8.65
CA PHE A 47 -30.78 -19.82 8.77
C PHE A 47 -32.22 -19.60 8.29
N LEU A 48 -32.89 -18.55 8.78
CA LEU A 48 -34.26 -18.21 8.36
C LEU A 48 -34.35 -18.03 6.83
N SER A 49 -33.41 -17.27 6.25
CA SER A 49 -33.31 -17.08 4.79
C SER A 49 -33.10 -18.40 4.04
N SER A 50 -32.30 -19.32 4.58
CA SER A 50 -32.05 -20.63 3.96
C SER A 50 -33.27 -21.55 3.95
N GLN A 51 -34.25 -21.31 4.83
CA GLN A 51 -35.47 -22.13 4.90
C GLN A 51 -36.58 -21.59 3.97
N ILE A 52 -36.47 -20.35 3.51
CA ILE A 52 -37.51 -19.65 2.72
C ILE A 52 -36.97 -19.36 1.31
N GLU A 53 -37.15 -20.34 0.42
CA GLU A 53 -36.64 -20.29 -0.97
C GLU A 53 -37.73 -19.97 -2.00
N THR A 54 -39.02 -20.05 -1.62
CA THR A 54 -40.17 -19.85 -2.51
C THR A 54 -41.24 -19.03 -1.80
N GLU A 55 -42.10 -18.35 -2.57
CA GLU A 55 -43.19 -17.53 -2.04
C GLU A 55 -44.19 -18.36 -1.22
N ASP A 56 -44.43 -19.62 -1.59
CA ASP A 56 -45.30 -20.52 -0.82
C ASP A 56 -44.79 -20.80 0.61
N LYS A 57 -43.47 -20.74 0.83
CA LYS A 57 -42.88 -20.94 2.16
C LYS A 57 -42.98 -19.69 3.04
N LEU A 58 -43.29 -18.50 2.48
CA LEU A 58 -43.52 -17.28 3.26
C LEU A 58 -44.71 -17.42 4.21
N LYS A 59 -45.71 -18.21 3.85
CA LYS A 59 -46.88 -18.53 4.69
C LYS A 59 -46.49 -19.12 6.05
N ASN A 60 -45.31 -19.73 6.15
CA ASN A 60 -44.82 -20.38 7.37
C ASN A 60 -43.73 -19.58 8.11
N ILE A 61 -43.47 -18.33 7.73
CA ILE A 61 -42.37 -17.54 8.31
C ILE A 61 -42.49 -17.36 9.82
N ASN A 62 -43.69 -17.08 10.33
CA ASN A 62 -43.92 -16.93 11.78
C ASN A 62 -43.60 -18.23 12.52
N SER A 63 -44.06 -19.37 12.01
CA SER A 63 -43.76 -20.69 12.58
C SER A 63 -42.26 -21.00 12.57
N LEU A 64 -41.55 -20.64 11.49
CA LEU A 64 -40.09 -20.80 11.41
C LEU A 64 -39.35 -19.90 12.41
N VAL A 65 -39.81 -18.67 12.60
CA VAL A 65 -39.28 -17.76 13.62
C VAL A 65 -39.47 -18.35 15.02
N GLU A 66 -40.65 -18.87 15.35
CA GLU A 66 -40.89 -19.51 16.65
C GLU A 66 -40.01 -20.75 16.89
N VAL A 67 -39.75 -21.55 15.86
CA VAL A 67 -38.82 -22.69 15.93
C VAL A 67 -37.39 -22.21 16.26
N ILE A 68 -36.93 -21.12 15.64
CA ILE A 68 -35.61 -20.57 15.91
C ILE A 68 -35.54 -20.01 17.33
N LEU A 69 -36.58 -19.29 17.78
CA LEU A 69 -36.66 -18.73 19.13
C LEU A 69 -36.64 -19.83 20.20
N THR A 70 -37.41 -20.91 20.00
CA THR A 70 -37.42 -22.08 20.89
C THR A 70 -36.03 -22.71 20.96
N LYS A 71 -35.38 -22.91 19.81
CA LYS A 71 -34.05 -23.52 19.74
C LYS A 71 -32.96 -22.66 20.39
N LEU A 72 -33.08 -21.32 20.35
CA LEU A 72 -32.20 -20.42 21.11
C LEU A 72 -32.40 -20.56 22.63
N GLY A 73 -33.61 -20.91 23.08
CA GLY A 73 -33.89 -21.31 24.45
C GLY A 73 -33.14 -22.58 24.84
N ASP A 74 -33.27 -23.63 24.03
CA ASP A 74 -32.60 -24.93 24.26
C ASP A 74 -31.08 -24.79 24.29
N VAL A 75 -30.50 -24.00 23.37
CA VAL A 75 -29.06 -23.72 23.33
C VAL A 75 -28.58 -23.09 24.64
N ASN A 76 -29.32 -22.10 25.16
CA ASN A 76 -28.97 -21.48 26.43
C ASN A 76 -29.07 -22.45 27.61
N TYR A 77 -30.06 -23.33 27.60
CA TYR A 77 -30.22 -24.38 28.60
C TYR A 77 -29.03 -25.35 28.58
N GLU A 78 -28.63 -25.83 27.41
CA GLU A 78 -27.51 -26.78 27.26
C GLU A 78 -26.15 -26.17 27.65
N ILE A 79 -25.90 -24.90 27.31
CA ILE A 79 -24.71 -24.17 27.78
C ILE A 79 -24.72 -24.08 29.31
N THR A 80 -25.87 -23.75 29.90
CA THR A 80 -26.02 -23.65 31.37
C THR A 80 -25.74 -25.00 32.02
N ARG A 81 -26.36 -26.08 31.53
CA ARG A 81 -26.15 -27.45 32.01
C ARG A 81 -24.69 -27.88 31.92
N THR A 82 -24.02 -27.57 30.81
CA THR A 82 -22.58 -27.88 30.61
C THR A 82 -21.71 -27.09 31.58
N GLY A 83 -21.98 -25.79 31.76
CA GLY A 83 -21.24 -24.93 32.67
C GLY A 83 -21.43 -25.34 34.13
N VAL A 84 -22.66 -25.65 34.54
CA VAL A 84 -22.96 -26.20 35.87
C VAL A 84 -22.17 -27.50 36.11
N SER A 85 -22.22 -28.44 35.16
CA SER A 85 -21.46 -29.70 35.28
C SER A 85 -19.96 -29.49 35.41
N LEU A 86 -19.39 -28.52 34.69
CA LEU A 86 -17.98 -28.14 34.82
C LEU A 86 -17.68 -27.61 36.23
N VAL A 87 -18.47 -26.64 36.72
CA VAL A 87 -18.24 -26.02 38.03
C VAL A 87 -18.44 -27.01 39.16
N SER A 88 -19.44 -27.90 39.08
CA SER A 88 -19.65 -28.99 40.03
C SER A 88 -18.43 -29.90 40.14
N LYS A 89 -17.87 -30.35 39.01
CA LYS A 89 -16.66 -31.19 38.99
C LYS A 89 -15.46 -30.51 39.64
N ILE A 90 -15.31 -29.20 39.44
CA ILE A 90 -14.22 -28.45 40.07
C ILE A 90 -14.49 -28.29 41.57
N SER A 91 -15.73 -28.03 41.96
CA SER A 91 -16.13 -27.97 43.37
C SER A 91 -15.91 -29.30 44.11
N GLU A 92 -16.07 -30.45 43.45
CA GLU A 92 -15.77 -31.76 44.04
C GLU A 92 -14.29 -31.89 44.40
N THR A 93 -13.39 -31.30 43.61
CA THR A 93 -11.94 -31.27 43.92
C THR A 93 -11.59 -30.38 45.11
N LYS A 94 -12.51 -29.48 45.51
CA LYS A 94 -12.34 -28.51 46.60
C LYS A 94 -12.79 -29.02 47.97
N GLN A 95 -13.26 -30.26 48.09
CA GLN A 95 -13.62 -30.89 49.38
C GLN A 95 -14.55 -30.05 50.28
N GLY A 96 -15.45 -29.26 49.69
CA GLY A 96 -16.41 -28.41 50.43
C GLY A 96 -15.94 -26.99 50.72
N GLU A 97 -14.73 -26.62 50.31
CA GLU A 97 -14.28 -25.23 50.26
C GLU A 97 -15.04 -24.43 49.19
N LYS A 98 -15.05 -23.10 49.35
CA LYS A 98 -15.66 -22.20 48.36
C LYS A 98 -14.83 -22.21 47.06
N ILE A 99 -15.51 -22.26 45.92
CA ILE A 99 -14.87 -22.03 44.62
C ILE A 99 -14.80 -20.52 44.33
N ILE A 100 -13.64 -20.03 43.93
CA ILE A 100 -13.44 -18.64 43.53
C ILE A 100 -13.48 -18.53 42.00
N ILE A 101 -14.45 -17.79 41.48
CA ILE A 101 -14.67 -17.63 40.03
C ILE A 101 -14.42 -16.18 39.63
N LEU A 102 -13.62 -15.93 38.59
CA LEU A 102 -13.49 -14.60 38.00
C LEU A 102 -14.27 -14.49 36.67
N THR A 103 -14.96 -13.37 36.47
CA THR A 103 -15.64 -13.03 35.21
C THR A 103 -15.43 -11.57 34.80
N HIS A 104 -15.78 -11.24 33.56
CA HIS A 104 -15.59 -9.91 32.97
C HIS A 104 -16.78 -9.55 32.07
N CYS A 105 -17.20 -8.28 32.12
CA CYS A 105 -18.40 -7.78 31.42
C CYS A 105 -19.71 -8.44 31.89
N HIS A 106 -20.78 -8.16 31.16
CA HIS A 106 -22.08 -8.83 31.28
C HIS A 106 -22.23 -9.91 30.23
N SER A 107 -22.47 -11.14 30.69
CA SER A 107 -22.81 -12.27 29.84
C SER A 107 -23.96 -13.04 30.45
N SER A 108 -25.09 -13.08 29.72
CA SER A 108 -26.28 -13.80 30.17
C SER A 108 -26.03 -15.30 30.38
N SER A 109 -25.14 -15.90 29.58
CA SER A 109 -24.79 -17.32 29.73
C SER A 109 -23.98 -17.58 31.00
N VAL A 110 -23.01 -16.71 31.31
CA VAL A 110 -22.20 -16.83 32.52
C VAL A 110 -23.06 -16.60 33.76
N VAL A 111 -23.90 -15.56 33.78
CA VAL A 111 -24.77 -15.28 34.92
C VAL A 111 -25.75 -16.42 35.18
N LYS A 112 -26.33 -17.03 34.14
CA LYS A 112 -27.20 -18.22 34.29
C LYS A 112 -26.47 -19.42 34.88
N ILE A 113 -25.25 -19.70 34.42
CA ILE A 113 -24.40 -20.76 34.99
C ILE A 113 -24.19 -20.51 36.48
N LEU A 114 -23.78 -19.30 36.86
CA LEU A 114 -23.52 -18.94 38.26
C LEU A 114 -24.79 -19.05 39.13
N LYS A 115 -25.93 -18.53 38.65
CA LYS A 115 -27.22 -18.63 39.36
C LYS A 115 -27.64 -20.08 39.59
N GLU A 116 -27.46 -20.95 38.60
CA GLU A 116 -27.83 -22.36 38.73
C GLU A 116 -26.87 -23.15 39.62
N VAL A 117 -25.56 -22.89 39.53
CA VAL A 117 -24.55 -23.44 40.46
C VAL A 117 -24.90 -23.08 41.91
N HIS A 118 -25.28 -21.82 42.15
CA HIS A 118 -25.69 -21.38 43.49
C HIS A 118 -26.96 -22.09 43.97
N ARG A 119 -27.97 -22.27 43.10
CA ARG A 119 -29.20 -23.03 43.42
C ARG A 119 -28.93 -24.48 43.81
N MET A 120 -27.85 -25.07 43.30
CA MET A 120 -27.41 -26.42 43.68
C MET A 120 -26.71 -26.47 45.04
N GLY A 121 -26.56 -25.34 45.74
CA GLY A 121 -25.92 -25.27 47.06
C GLY A 121 -24.39 -25.28 47.02
N ILE A 122 -23.78 -25.10 45.84
CA ILE A 122 -22.32 -25.02 45.71
C ILE A 122 -21.85 -23.68 46.26
N LYS A 123 -20.94 -23.73 47.24
CA LYS A 123 -20.34 -22.53 47.84
C LYS A 123 -19.39 -21.87 46.85
N MET A 124 -19.66 -20.61 46.49
CA MET A 124 -18.83 -19.87 45.55
C MET A 124 -18.72 -18.39 45.91
N GLU A 125 -17.64 -17.76 45.46
CA GLU A 125 -17.44 -16.31 45.49
C GLU A 125 -17.03 -15.84 44.09
N VAL A 126 -17.67 -14.78 43.60
CA VAL A 126 -17.46 -14.30 42.23
C VAL A 126 -16.74 -12.96 42.22
N TYR A 127 -15.56 -12.92 41.61
CA TYR A 127 -14.85 -11.69 41.30
C TYR A 127 -15.23 -11.22 39.90
N LEU A 128 -15.56 -9.93 39.76
CA LEU A 128 -15.96 -9.39 38.47
C LEU A 128 -15.47 -7.97 38.28
N THR A 129 -15.07 -7.65 37.05
CA THR A 129 -14.61 -6.31 36.69
C THR A 129 -15.76 -5.37 36.37
N GLU A 130 -15.65 -4.08 36.68
CA GLU A 130 -16.69 -3.09 36.36
C GLU A 130 -16.94 -2.87 34.87
N THR A 131 -15.94 -3.07 34.01
CA THR A 131 -16.02 -3.03 32.54
C THR A 131 -16.28 -1.63 31.97
N ARG A 132 -15.28 -0.75 32.05
CA ARG A 132 -15.26 0.58 31.42
C ARG A 132 -15.33 0.48 29.88
N PRO A 133 -15.80 1.54 29.19
CA PRO A 133 -16.29 2.81 29.74
C PRO A 133 -17.74 2.82 30.21
N VAL A 134 -18.55 1.83 29.81
CA VAL A 134 -20.02 1.81 30.03
C VAL A 134 -20.47 1.00 31.24
N PHE A 135 -19.54 0.49 32.04
CA PHE A 135 -19.77 -0.18 33.32
C PHE A 135 -20.69 -1.41 33.26
N GLN A 136 -20.61 -2.20 32.19
CA GLN A 136 -21.50 -3.36 32.00
C GLN A 136 -21.34 -4.43 33.09
N GLY A 137 -20.17 -4.55 33.72
CA GLY A 137 -19.97 -5.48 34.83
C GLY A 137 -20.83 -5.15 36.06
N ARG A 138 -21.27 -3.90 36.22
CA ARG A 138 -22.21 -3.53 37.28
C ARG A 138 -23.57 -4.19 37.12
N ILE A 139 -23.99 -4.47 35.88
CA ILE A 139 -25.21 -5.23 35.60
C ILE A 139 -25.06 -6.66 36.15
N THR A 140 -23.91 -7.30 35.88
CA THR A 140 -23.59 -8.62 36.44
C THR A 140 -23.58 -8.59 37.97
N ALA A 141 -22.96 -7.58 38.58
CA ALA A 141 -22.91 -7.43 40.05
C ALA A 141 -24.31 -7.34 40.67
N THR A 142 -25.17 -6.50 40.08
CA THR A 142 -26.57 -6.36 40.51
C THR A 142 -27.31 -7.69 40.39
N GLU A 143 -27.22 -8.36 39.24
CA GLU A 143 -27.90 -9.63 39.02
C GLU A 143 -27.45 -10.76 39.95
N LEU A 144 -26.16 -10.79 40.33
CA LEU A 144 -25.63 -11.76 41.29
C LEU A 144 -26.08 -11.42 42.72
N THR A 145 -26.11 -10.14 43.07
CA THR A 145 -26.59 -9.64 44.37
C THR A 145 -28.07 -9.99 44.58
N GLU A 146 -28.91 -9.77 43.56
CA GLU A 146 -30.33 -10.15 43.57
C GLU A 146 -30.53 -11.66 43.75
N ALA A 147 -29.59 -12.47 43.25
CA ALA A 147 -29.59 -13.91 43.42
C ALA A 147 -28.92 -14.39 44.73
N HIS A 148 -28.55 -13.47 45.63
CA HIS A 148 -27.89 -13.75 46.92
C HIS A 148 -26.53 -14.45 46.78
N ILE A 149 -25.83 -14.19 45.67
CA ILE A 149 -24.49 -14.71 45.41
C ILE A 149 -23.45 -13.70 45.91
N GLN A 150 -22.50 -14.16 46.72
CA GLN A 150 -21.38 -13.32 47.15
C GLN A 150 -20.51 -12.95 45.94
N SER A 151 -20.34 -11.64 45.72
CA SER A 151 -19.52 -11.13 44.62
C SER A 151 -18.71 -9.89 45.02
N THR A 152 -17.53 -9.75 44.43
CA THR A 152 -16.60 -8.65 44.65
C THR A 152 -16.33 -7.94 43.33
N LEU A 153 -16.70 -6.66 43.24
CA LEU A 153 -16.46 -5.82 42.06
C LEU A 153 -15.04 -5.24 42.14
N ILE A 154 -14.27 -5.39 41.07
CA ILE A 154 -12.93 -4.81 40.91
C ILE A 154 -12.88 -3.90 39.68
N THR A 155 -11.91 -2.99 39.60
CA THR A 155 -11.66 -2.21 38.39
C THR A 155 -11.00 -3.07 37.31
N ASP A 156 -11.13 -2.67 36.04
CA ASP A 156 -10.53 -3.42 34.93
C ASP A 156 -9.00 -3.51 35.05
N SER A 157 -8.36 -2.45 35.56
CA SER A 157 -6.91 -2.39 35.80
C SER A 157 -6.44 -3.32 36.92
N GLU A 158 -7.30 -3.62 37.90
CA GLU A 158 -6.96 -4.52 39.00
C GLU A 158 -7.04 -5.99 38.60
N ALA A 159 -7.71 -6.32 37.49
CA ALA A 159 -7.96 -7.71 37.11
C ALA A 159 -6.68 -8.54 37.01
N SER A 160 -5.65 -8.04 36.31
CA SER A 160 -4.36 -8.72 36.21
C SER A 160 -3.59 -8.76 37.53
N TYR A 161 -3.73 -7.72 38.37
CA TYR A 161 -3.11 -7.69 39.70
C TYR A 161 -3.72 -8.76 40.61
N VAL A 162 -5.05 -8.83 40.67
CA VAL A 162 -5.79 -9.82 41.46
C VAL A 162 -5.46 -11.25 41.03
N ILE A 163 -5.18 -11.49 39.75
CA ILE A 163 -4.81 -12.81 39.22
C ILE A 163 -3.34 -13.17 39.52
N SER A 164 -2.40 -12.22 39.41
CA SER A 164 -0.96 -12.52 39.29
C SER A 164 -0.07 -11.98 40.43
N HIS A 165 -0.62 -11.32 41.46
CA HIS A 165 0.19 -10.80 42.57
C HIS A 165 0.63 -11.89 43.57
N GLU A 166 1.67 -11.61 44.38
CA GLU A 166 2.20 -12.58 45.36
C GLU A 166 1.18 -12.88 46.48
N ASP A 167 0.41 -11.87 46.91
CA ASP A 167 -0.72 -12.00 47.85
C ASP A 167 -2.08 -12.16 47.14
N ARG A 168 -2.09 -12.80 45.96
CA ARG A 168 -3.29 -12.90 45.13
C ARG A 168 -4.44 -13.63 45.82
N ILE A 169 -5.65 -13.29 45.38
CA ILE A 169 -6.82 -14.13 45.60
C ILE A 169 -6.64 -15.41 44.79
N ASN A 170 -6.82 -16.56 45.44
CA ASN A 170 -6.67 -17.86 44.79
C ASN A 170 -7.88 -18.14 43.88
N ILE A 171 -7.87 -17.56 42.67
CA ILE A 171 -8.90 -17.77 41.66
C ILE A 171 -8.77 -19.19 41.11
N ASP A 172 -9.87 -19.95 41.15
CA ASP A 172 -9.87 -21.34 40.71
C ASP A 172 -10.13 -21.46 39.21
N ILE A 173 -11.07 -20.66 38.71
CA ILE A 173 -11.45 -20.64 37.30
C ILE A 173 -11.81 -19.24 36.84
N ILE A 174 -11.58 -18.99 35.55
CA ILE A 174 -12.06 -17.79 34.87
C ILE A 174 -13.15 -18.23 33.89
N ILE A 175 -14.35 -17.63 33.97
CA ILE A 175 -15.44 -17.88 33.02
C ILE A 175 -15.82 -16.56 32.35
N LEU A 176 -15.57 -16.45 31.05
CA LEU A 176 -15.90 -15.28 30.23
C LEU A 176 -17.04 -15.59 29.26
N GLY A 177 -17.74 -14.56 28.82
CA GLY A 177 -18.60 -14.65 27.64
C GLY A 177 -17.81 -14.54 26.33
N ALA A 178 -18.53 -14.63 25.22
CA ALA A 178 -18.04 -14.17 23.93
C ALA A 178 -19.15 -13.47 23.15
N ASP A 179 -18.80 -12.40 22.45
CA ASP A 179 -19.65 -11.75 21.46
C ASP A 179 -19.55 -12.48 20.12
N ALA A 180 -18.37 -13.01 19.80
CA ALA A 180 -18.12 -13.80 18.60
C ALA A 180 -17.03 -14.86 18.82
N ILE A 181 -17.07 -15.93 18.03
CA ILE A 181 -16.06 -16.99 18.03
C ILE A 181 -15.50 -17.11 16.60
N THR A 182 -14.20 -17.18 16.43
CA THR A 182 -13.58 -17.45 15.13
C THR A 182 -13.55 -18.95 14.86
N LEU A 183 -13.53 -19.37 13.59
CA LEU A 183 -13.37 -20.79 13.26
C LEU A 183 -12.00 -21.36 13.71
N SER A 184 -10.98 -20.51 13.87
CA SER A 184 -9.67 -20.89 14.42
C SER A 184 -9.69 -21.14 15.94
N GLY A 185 -10.81 -20.93 16.63
CA GLY A 185 -10.94 -21.18 18.06
C GLY A 185 -10.57 -20.00 18.97
N ASP A 186 -10.45 -18.79 18.41
CA ASP A 186 -10.30 -17.57 19.20
C ASP A 186 -11.67 -17.00 19.58
N ALA A 187 -11.75 -16.35 20.74
CA ALA A 187 -12.96 -15.64 21.20
C ALA A 187 -12.79 -14.12 21.04
N VAL A 188 -13.87 -13.43 20.70
CA VAL A 188 -13.95 -11.97 20.78
C VAL A 188 -14.93 -11.63 21.89
N ASN A 189 -14.46 -10.89 22.88
CA ASN A 189 -15.24 -10.47 24.03
C ASN A 189 -14.86 -9.02 24.40
N LYS A 190 -15.54 -8.46 25.39
CA LYS A 190 -15.29 -7.08 25.83
C LYS A 190 -13.83 -6.80 26.15
N VAL A 191 -13.38 -5.59 25.78
CA VAL A 191 -12.00 -5.13 26.00
C VAL A 191 -11.59 -5.31 27.46
N GLY A 192 -10.43 -5.93 27.68
CA GLY A 192 -9.96 -6.39 28.99
C GLY A 192 -9.88 -7.91 29.08
N SER A 193 -10.64 -8.64 28.24
CA SER A 193 -10.65 -10.11 28.23
C SER A 193 -9.30 -10.70 27.82
N TYR A 194 -8.55 -10.06 26.93
CA TYR A 194 -7.19 -10.49 26.55
C TYR A 194 -6.26 -10.49 27.76
N GLY A 195 -6.21 -9.38 28.50
CA GLY A 195 -5.33 -9.22 29.67
C GLY A 195 -5.67 -10.22 30.78
N ILE A 196 -6.95 -10.41 31.05
CA ILE A 196 -7.45 -11.39 32.02
C ILE A 196 -7.05 -12.81 31.61
N SER A 197 -7.26 -13.18 30.34
CA SER A 197 -6.95 -14.53 29.85
C SER A 197 -5.44 -14.80 29.81
N LEU A 198 -4.64 -13.79 29.47
CA LEU A 198 -3.18 -13.85 29.51
C LEU A 198 -2.67 -14.05 30.95
N SER A 199 -3.20 -13.29 31.91
CA SER A 199 -2.89 -13.45 33.33
C SER A 199 -3.28 -14.84 33.83
N GLY A 200 -4.48 -15.31 33.50
CA GLY A 200 -4.93 -16.66 33.85
C GLY A 200 -4.01 -17.74 33.29
N LYS A 201 -3.64 -17.63 32.01
CA LYS A 201 -2.71 -18.56 31.36
C LYS A 201 -1.35 -18.61 32.05
N ARG A 202 -0.76 -17.44 32.35
CA ARG A 202 0.53 -17.32 33.06
C ARG A 202 0.48 -18.01 34.42
N GLU A 203 -0.63 -17.85 35.11
CA GLU A 203 -0.84 -18.36 36.46
C GLU A 203 -1.45 -19.76 36.51
N HIS A 204 -1.57 -20.42 35.36
CA HIS A 204 -2.11 -21.78 35.21
C HIS A 204 -3.56 -21.92 35.68
N ILE A 205 -4.33 -20.82 35.66
CA ILE A 205 -5.75 -20.79 35.96
C ILE A 205 -6.53 -21.07 34.67
N PRO A 206 -7.43 -22.07 34.65
CA PRO A 206 -8.16 -22.43 33.45
C PRO A 206 -9.17 -21.34 33.07
N VAL A 207 -9.09 -20.91 31.81
CA VAL A 207 -9.98 -19.91 31.20
C VAL A 207 -11.04 -20.61 30.35
N PHE A 208 -12.30 -20.41 30.68
CA PHE A 208 -13.45 -20.95 29.97
C PHE A 208 -14.23 -19.85 29.26
N ILE A 209 -14.66 -20.13 28.03
CA ILE A 209 -15.54 -19.22 27.26
C ILE A 209 -16.94 -19.83 27.18
N ALA A 210 -17.92 -19.24 27.85
CA ALA A 210 -19.32 -19.64 27.78
C ALA A 210 -20.03 -18.93 26.62
N SER A 211 -20.29 -19.67 25.54
CA SER A 211 -20.94 -19.14 24.35
C SER A 211 -21.49 -20.24 23.46
N THR A 212 -22.55 -19.91 22.71
CA THR A 212 -23.08 -20.76 21.64
C THR A 212 -22.16 -20.76 20.43
N LEU A 213 -22.07 -21.90 19.72
CA LEU A 213 -21.41 -21.96 18.40
C LEU A 213 -22.20 -21.24 17.29
N LEU A 214 -23.44 -20.81 17.55
CA LEU A 214 -24.14 -19.87 16.67
C LEU A 214 -23.47 -18.49 16.62
N LYS A 215 -22.53 -18.20 17.54
CA LYS A 215 -21.66 -17.01 17.48
C LYS A 215 -20.38 -17.23 16.65
N SER A 216 -20.21 -18.39 16.02
CA SER A 216 -19.08 -18.66 15.13
C SER A 216 -19.14 -17.79 13.87
N SER A 217 -18.01 -17.23 13.48
CA SER A 217 -17.86 -16.40 12.28
C SER A 217 -16.80 -16.99 11.35
N PRO A 218 -17.13 -17.32 10.09
CA PRO A 218 -16.16 -17.72 9.07
C PRO A 218 -15.40 -16.52 8.47
N VAL A 219 -15.86 -15.30 8.76
CA VAL A 219 -15.24 -14.05 8.31
C VAL A 219 -14.51 -13.38 9.47
N GLU A 220 -13.46 -12.63 9.15
CA GLU A 220 -12.70 -11.84 10.11
C GLU A 220 -13.62 -10.87 10.89
N ILE A 221 -13.48 -10.84 12.21
CA ILE A 221 -14.27 -10.00 13.10
C ILE A 221 -13.50 -8.69 13.30
N ARG A 222 -13.95 -7.63 12.63
CA ARG A 222 -13.37 -6.29 12.80
C ARG A 222 -13.83 -5.70 14.13
N ILE A 223 -12.88 -5.35 15.01
CA ILE A 223 -13.16 -4.70 16.29
C ILE A 223 -13.65 -3.27 16.06
N GLU A 224 -14.86 -2.97 16.52
CA GLU A 224 -15.45 -1.64 16.40
C GLU A 224 -14.78 -0.62 17.35
N GLN A 225 -14.59 0.61 16.85
CA GLN A 225 -14.25 1.76 17.69
C GLN A 225 -15.54 2.45 18.12
N ARG A 226 -15.78 2.49 19.42
CA ARG A 226 -16.95 3.15 20.01
C ARG A 226 -16.71 4.63 20.15
N ASN A 227 -17.80 5.35 20.45
CA ASN A 227 -17.74 6.80 20.59
C ASN A 227 -16.78 7.19 21.72
N GLU A 228 -15.85 8.10 21.44
CA GLU A 228 -14.87 8.62 22.41
C GLU A 228 -15.53 9.28 23.62
N LYS A 229 -16.76 9.79 23.46
CA LYS A 229 -17.54 10.37 24.55
C LYS A 229 -17.92 9.38 25.64
N GLU A 230 -17.93 8.08 25.34
CA GLU A 230 -18.14 7.06 26.37
C GLU A 230 -16.97 7.06 27.37
N VAL A 231 -15.75 7.29 26.90
CA VAL A 231 -14.55 7.34 27.75
C VAL A 231 -14.42 8.70 28.43
N TRP A 232 -14.61 9.78 27.67
CA TRP A 232 -14.56 11.14 28.19
C TRP A 232 -15.42 12.08 27.33
N ALA A 233 -16.61 12.41 27.83
CA ALA A 233 -17.60 13.23 27.12
C ALA A 233 -17.06 14.59 26.64
N ASP A 234 -16.35 15.29 27.52
CA ASP A 234 -15.83 16.64 27.30
C ASP A 234 -14.30 16.67 27.08
N LYS A 235 -13.78 15.72 26.29
CA LYS A 235 -12.34 15.64 26.00
C LYS A 235 -11.82 16.89 25.25
N PRO A 236 -10.54 17.29 25.45
CA PRO A 236 -9.92 18.38 24.69
C PRO A 236 -9.97 18.15 23.17
N LYS A 237 -10.24 19.21 22.38
CA LYS A 237 -10.51 19.13 20.93
C LYS A 237 -9.44 18.40 20.10
N LYS A 238 -8.17 18.45 20.52
CA LYS A 238 -7.03 17.81 19.82
C LYS A 238 -6.64 16.44 20.38
N LEU A 239 -7.21 16.01 21.51
CA LEU A 239 -6.92 14.70 22.10
C LEU A 239 -7.66 13.62 21.33
N LYS A 240 -6.95 12.60 20.85
CA LYS A 240 -7.55 11.41 20.24
C LYS A 240 -7.73 10.35 21.31
N ILE A 241 -8.93 9.78 21.41
CA ILE A 241 -9.23 8.67 22.32
C ILE A 241 -9.41 7.39 21.49
N LEU A 242 -8.79 6.31 21.93
CA LEU A 242 -9.05 4.96 21.42
C LEU A 242 -10.09 4.32 22.35
N ASN A 243 -11.16 3.78 21.76
CA ASN A 243 -12.24 3.12 22.51
C ASN A 243 -12.68 1.84 21.78
N PRO A 244 -11.81 0.81 21.69
CA PRO A 244 -12.22 -0.47 21.13
C PRO A 244 -13.32 -1.10 22.00
N ALA A 245 -14.42 -1.55 21.40
CA ALA A 245 -15.49 -2.21 22.14
C ALA A 245 -15.09 -3.57 22.72
N PHE A 246 -14.19 -4.26 22.02
CA PHE A 246 -13.86 -5.66 22.23
C PHE A 246 -12.35 -5.85 22.08
N ASP A 247 -11.84 -6.97 22.57
CA ASP A 247 -10.54 -7.50 22.20
C ASP A 247 -10.68 -8.98 21.79
N LYS A 248 -9.60 -9.54 21.26
CA LYS A 248 -9.53 -10.92 20.79
C LYS A 248 -8.73 -11.72 21.81
N VAL A 249 -9.32 -12.77 22.37
CA VAL A 249 -8.65 -13.77 23.22
C VAL A 249 -8.18 -14.92 22.32
N PRO A 250 -6.85 -15.11 22.15
CA PRO A 250 -6.30 -16.23 21.39
C PRO A 250 -6.72 -17.60 21.96
N GLY A 251 -6.98 -18.56 21.08
CA GLY A 251 -7.32 -19.94 21.45
C GLY A 251 -6.30 -20.57 22.40
N GLU A 252 -5.02 -20.21 22.31
CA GLU A 252 -3.96 -20.72 23.19
C GLU A 252 -4.13 -20.35 24.68
N PHE A 253 -4.87 -19.28 24.98
CA PHE A 253 -5.20 -18.86 26.35
C PHE A 253 -6.49 -19.52 26.85
N ILE A 254 -7.28 -20.09 25.96
CA ILE A 254 -8.57 -20.70 26.27
C ILE A 254 -8.37 -22.18 26.59
N SER A 255 -8.81 -22.59 27.78
CA SER A 255 -8.79 -23.99 28.17
C SER A 255 -9.86 -24.78 27.42
N ARG A 256 -11.13 -24.35 27.53
CA ARG A 256 -12.27 -24.92 26.79
C ARG A 256 -13.40 -23.89 26.61
N PHE A 257 -14.20 -24.09 25.56
CA PHE A 257 -15.49 -23.43 25.37
C PHE A 257 -16.60 -24.24 26.06
N ILE A 258 -17.46 -23.58 26.81
CA ILE A 258 -18.70 -24.12 27.38
C ILE A 258 -19.79 -23.85 26.35
N THR A 259 -20.21 -24.89 25.63
CA THR A 259 -21.14 -24.79 24.50
C THR A 259 -22.36 -25.68 24.68
N GLU A 260 -23.35 -25.51 23.82
CA GLU A 260 -24.52 -26.38 23.69
C GLU A 260 -24.17 -27.82 23.24
N PHE A 261 -22.93 -28.06 22.82
CA PHE A 261 -22.40 -29.38 22.45
C PHE A 261 -21.41 -29.93 23.49
N GLY A 262 -21.35 -29.34 24.68
CA GLY A 262 -20.42 -29.71 25.74
C GLY A 262 -19.16 -28.86 25.75
N LEU A 263 -18.10 -29.40 26.38
CA LEU A 263 -16.83 -28.72 26.56
C LEU A 263 -15.88 -28.96 25.38
N LEU A 264 -15.65 -27.94 24.56
CA LEU A 264 -14.85 -28.03 23.35
C LEU A 264 -13.49 -27.36 23.52
N LYS A 265 -12.41 -27.94 23.00
CA LYS A 265 -11.14 -27.25 22.83
C LYS A 265 -11.22 -26.26 21.64
N PRO A 266 -10.34 -25.24 21.59
CA PRO A 266 -10.28 -24.29 20.49
C PRO A 266 -10.22 -24.94 19.09
N ASP A 267 -9.43 -26.00 18.92
CA ASP A 267 -9.26 -26.73 17.66
C ASP A 267 -10.49 -27.57 17.25
N GLU A 268 -11.43 -27.81 18.18
CA GLU A 268 -12.67 -28.54 17.92
C GLU A 268 -13.80 -27.64 17.41
N ILE A 269 -13.63 -26.31 17.47
CA ILE A 269 -14.66 -25.32 17.14
C ILE A 269 -15.09 -25.41 15.69
N GLU A 270 -14.16 -25.44 14.73
CA GLU A 270 -14.51 -25.49 13.31
C GLU A 270 -15.28 -26.76 12.98
N LYS A 271 -14.75 -27.92 13.41
CA LYS A 271 -15.34 -29.23 13.14
C LYS A 271 -16.76 -29.33 13.71
N THR A 272 -16.96 -28.87 14.94
CA THR A 272 -18.26 -28.94 15.61
C THR A 272 -19.25 -27.95 15.01
N THR A 273 -18.80 -26.74 14.65
CA THR A 273 -19.62 -25.75 13.94
C THR A 273 -20.04 -26.28 12.57
N ARG A 274 -19.12 -26.90 11.81
CA ARG A 274 -19.39 -27.47 10.49
C ARG A 274 -20.44 -28.58 10.54
N LYS A 275 -20.34 -29.44 11.56
CA LYS A 275 -21.23 -30.58 11.75
C LYS A 275 -22.65 -30.11 12.12
N ASN A 276 -22.78 -29.22 13.09
CA ASN A 276 -24.07 -28.89 13.67
C ASN A 276 -24.73 -27.65 13.05
N TYR A 277 -23.93 -26.69 12.58
CA TYR A 277 -24.38 -25.44 11.97
C TYR A 277 -23.77 -25.24 10.56
N PRO A 278 -24.01 -26.18 9.63
CA PRO A 278 -23.37 -26.17 8.31
C PRO A 278 -23.71 -24.92 7.49
N TRP A 279 -24.83 -24.24 7.74
CA TRP A 279 -25.19 -23.00 7.06
C TRP A 279 -24.29 -21.82 7.43
N ILE A 280 -23.68 -21.81 8.63
CA ILE A 280 -22.71 -20.78 9.03
C ILE A 280 -21.47 -20.86 8.13
N ILE A 281 -21.10 -22.06 7.70
CA ILE A 281 -19.96 -22.27 6.80
C ILE A 281 -20.39 -22.20 5.33
N LYS A 282 -21.57 -22.72 4.99
CA LYS A 282 -22.12 -22.62 3.63
C LYS A 282 -22.51 -21.18 3.27
N SER A 283 -22.87 -20.29 4.19
CA SER A 283 -23.11 -18.88 3.85
C SER A 283 -21.84 -18.15 3.36
N ALA A 284 -20.65 -18.74 3.57
CA ALA A 284 -19.39 -18.31 2.95
C ALA A 284 -19.16 -18.89 1.55
N SER A 285 -19.78 -20.02 1.17
CA SER A 285 -19.64 -20.67 -0.16
C SER A 285 -20.90 -20.62 -1.05
N CYS A 286 -22.06 -20.28 -0.48
CA CYS A 286 -23.38 -20.28 -1.10
C CYS A 286 -23.85 -18.87 -1.52
N ARG A 287 -23.09 -17.81 -1.18
CA ARG A 287 -23.23 -16.52 -1.88
C ARG A 287 -22.88 -16.60 -3.38
N THR A 288 -22.33 -17.75 -3.82
CA THR A 288 -21.90 -18.00 -5.20
C THR A 288 -22.83 -18.96 -5.98
N LYS A 289 -23.91 -19.53 -5.40
CA LYS A 289 -24.64 -20.65 -6.05
C LYS A 289 -26.16 -20.59 -6.17
N CYS A 290 -26.88 -19.58 -5.69
CA CYS A 290 -28.32 -19.47 -6.03
C CYS A 290 -28.51 -18.74 -7.38
N LYS A 291 -28.30 -19.48 -8.46
CA LYS A 291 -28.83 -19.21 -9.81
C LYS A 291 -30.11 -20.03 -9.96
N ILE A 292 -31.26 -19.37 -9.90
CA ILE A 292 -32.42 -19.81 -10.70
C ILE A 292 -32.53 -18.83 -11.87
N LYS A 293 -32.64 -19.41 -13.05
CA LYS A 293 -32.66 -18.77 -14.36
C LYS A 293 -33.77 -17.72 -14.41
N GLU A 294 -33.38 -16.46 -14.48
CA GLU A 294 -34.12 -15.47 -15.27
C GLU A 294 -33.18 -14.35 -15.71
N THR A 295 -33.48 -13.84 -16.88
CA THR A 295 -32.56 -13.27 -17.85
C THR A 295 -32.26 -11.80 -17.55
N LEU A 296 -31.49 -11.48 -16.50
CA LEU A 296 -30.96 -10.12 -16.29
C LEU A 296 -29.53 -10.16 -15.69
N LYS A 297 -28.57 -9.52 -16.38
CA LYS A 297 -27.15 -9.36 -16.01
C LYS A 297 -27.01 -8.71 -14.61
N LYS A 298 -26.49 -9.43 -13.61
CA LYS A 298 -25.90 -8.80 -12.41
C LYS A 298 -24.48 -8.39 -12.75
N GLU A 299 -24.29 -7.11 -13.06
CA GLU A 299 -22.99 -6.51 -13.31
C GLU A 299 -22.14 -6.53 -12.04
N THR A 300 -20.88 -6.93 -12.16
CA THR A 300 -19.90 -6.69 -11.09
C THR A 300 -19.64 -5.19 -10.99
N PRO A 301 -19.38 -4.63 -9.79
CA PRO A 301 -19.21 -3.17 -9.63
C PRO A 301 -18.09 -2.62 -10.52
N TYR A 302 -17.14 -3.44 -10.93
CA TYR A 302 -16.09 -3.08 -11.87
C TYR A 302 -16.59 -2.76 -13.28
N LEU A 303 -17.67 -3.41 -13.74
CA LEU A 303 -18.24 -3.12 -15.06
C LEU A 303 -18.81 -1.70 -15.13
N THR A 304 -19.15 -1.09 -14.00
CA THR A 304 -19.61 0.32 -13.95
C THR A 304 -18.51 1.32 -14.29
N TYR A 305 -17.24 0.89 -14.30
CA TYR A 305 -16.10 1.71 -14.74
C TYR A 305 -15.85 1.58 -16.26
N LEU A 306 -16.64 0.76 -16.98
CA LEU A 306 -16.49 0.57 -18.42
C LEU A 306 -17.26 1.62 -19.22
N HIS A 307 -16.51 2.56 -19.77
CA HIS A 307 -16.99 3.67 -20.60
C HIS A 307 -16.39 3.57 -22.00
N LEU A 308 -16.49 2.38 -22.59
CA LEU A 308 -15.79 2.04 -23.83
C LEU A 308 -16.19 2.98 -24.97
N ARG A 309 -15.19 3.58 -25.62
CA ARG A 309 -15.32 4.56 -26.71
C ARG A 309 -15.99 5.87 -26.31
N GLU A 310 -16.16 6.15 -25.01
CA GLU A 310 -16.62 7.44 -24.54
C GLU A 310 -15.56 8.52 -24.85
N LYS A 311 -16.02 9.70 -25.29
CA LYS A 311 -15.14 10.86 -25.47
C LYS A 311 -15.10 11.65 -24.16
N VAL A 312 -13.95 11.66 -23.51
CA VAL A 312 -13.70 12.49 -22.33
C VAL A 312 -13.03 13.81 -22.71
N ASN A 313 -13.31 14.86 -21.94
CA ASN A 313 -12.58 16.12 -22.09
C ASN A 313 -11.17 15.97 -21.53
N LYS A 314 -10.18 15.82 -22.43
CA LYS A 314 -8.75 15.70 -22.08
C LYS A 314 -8.19 16.88 -21.29
N ARG A 315 -8.85 18.04 -21.23
CA ARG A 315 -8.41 19.18 -20.39
C ARG A 315 -8.64 18.93 -18.90
N ASN A 316 -9.59 18.07 -18.55
CA ASN A 316 -10.00 17.79 -17.18
C ASN A 316 -9.76 16.33 -16.78
N HIS A 317 -9.04 15.56 -17.60
CA HIS A 317 -8.72 14.17 -17.34
C HIS A 317 -7.25 13.89 -17.61
N LEU A 318 -6.64 13.09 -16.72
CA LEU A 318 -5.38 12.41 -16.98
C LEU A 318 -5.68 11.07 -17.66
N ILE A 319 -4.92 10.70 -18.69
CA ILE A 319 -5.13 9.45 -19.43
C ILE A 319 -3.96 8.50 -19.17
N GLY A 320 -4.23 7.35 -18.56
CA GLY A 320 -3.27 6.26 -18.41
C GLY A 320 -3.47 5.21 -19.50
N LYS A 321 -2.39 4.88 -20.22
CA LYS A 321 -2.36 3.77 -21.19
C LYS A 321 -1.60 2.62 -20.58
N PHE A 322 -2.17 1.43 -20.61
CA PHE A 322 -1.63 0.22 -20.01
C PHE A 322 -1.61 -0.93 -21.02
N LYS A 323 -0.70 -1.88 -20.81
CA LYS A 323 -0.74 -3.22 -21.39
C LYS A 323 -1.16 -4.17 -20.27
N LEU A 324 -2.32 -4.80 -20.41
CA LEU A 324 -2.88 -5.77 -19.48
C LEU A 324 -2.81 -7.17 -20.09
N THR A 325 -2.31 -8.12 -19.30
CA THR A 325 -2.37 -9.55 -19.59
C THR A 325 -3.14 -10.24 -18.46
N THR A 326 -4.08 -11.11 -18.82
CA THR A 326 -4.90 -11.89 -17.87
C THR A 326 -4.84 -13.37 -18.24
N GLU A 327 -5.18 -14.26 -17.31
CA GLU A 327 -5.40 -15.68 -17.64
C GLU A 327 -6.59 -15.85 -18.61
N GLU A 328 -6.54 -16.88 -19.47
CA GLU A 328 -7.51 -17.04 -20.56
C GLU A 328 -8.95 -17.18 -20.10
N ASN A 329 -9.15 -17.83 -18.94
CA ASN A 329 -10.43 -18.11 -18.32
C ASN A 329 -11.04 -16.90 -17.57
N LEU A 330 -10.31 -15.78 -17.45
CA LEU A 330 -10.78 -14.58 -16.77
C LEU A 330 -11.37 -13.55 -17.73
N ASN A 331 -12.31 -12.75 -17.21
CA ASN A 331 -12.99 -11.71 -17.97
C ASN A 331 -12.11 -10.44 -18.04
N PHE A 332 -11.45 -10.24 -19.18
CA PHE A 332 -10.54 -9.11 -19.41
C PHE A 332 -11.16 -7.73 -19.11
N LYS A 333 -12.41 -7.50 -19.52
CA LYS A 333 -13.08 -6.20 -19.33
C LYS A 333 -13.42 -5.94 -17.86
N GLU A 334 -13.78 -6.98 -17.15
CA GLU A 334 -14.05 -6.88 -15.72
C GLU A 334 -12.78 -6.58 -14.93
N ILE A 335 -11.65 -7.19 -15.28
CA ILE A 335 -10.34 -6.88 -14.69
C ILE A 335 -9.91 -5.45 -15.03
N ALA A 336 -10.12 -4.99 -16.27
CA ALA A 336 -9.89 -3.60 -16.65
C ALA A 336 -10.71 -2.62 -15.80
N GLY A 337 -11.98 -2.95 -15.53
CA GLY A 337 -12.82 -2.21 -14.59
C GLY A 337 -12.30 -2.24 -13.15
N GLY A 338 -11.75 -3.38 -12.70
CA GLY A 338 -11.10 -3.52 -11.39
C GLY A 338 -9.86 -2.64 -11.25
N ILE A 339 -9.02 -2.57 -12.29
CA ILE A 339 -7.86 -1.66 -12.33
C ILE A 339 -8.32 -0.22 -12.23
N ALA A 340 -9.33 0.20 -12.99
CA ALA A 340 -9.88 1.55 -12.92
C ALA A 340 -10.48 1.86 -11.55
N ALA A 341 -11.16 0.91 -10.93
CA ALA A 341 -11.70 1.01 -9.58
C ALA A 341 -10.60 1.24 -8.54
N GLU A 342 -9.62 0.33 -8.47
CA GLU A 342 -8.53 0.35 -7.48
C GLU A 342 -7.53 1.50 -7.67
N SER A 343 -7.47 2.09 -8.88
CA SER A 343 -6.68 3.31 -9.15
C SER A 343 -7.46 4.62 -9.03
N SER A 344 -8.73 4.59 -8.58
CA SER A 344 -9.54 5.79 -8.35
C SER A 344 -10.29 5.77 -7.00
N VAL A 345 -11.60 5.53 -7.01
CA VAL A 345 -12.49 5.60 -5.84
C VAL A 345 -13.18 4.27 -5.52
N GLY A 346 -12.86 3.24 -6.28
CA GLY A 346 -13.48 1.93 -6.17
C GLY A 346 -12.79 1.04 -5.14
N THR A 347 -13.49 -0.04 -4.81
CA THR A 347 -12.97 -1.12 -3.97
C THR A 347 -13.70 -2.41 -4.34
N TRP A 348 -13.18 -3.54 -3.90
CA TRP A 348 -13.67 -4.87 -4.30
C TRP A 348 -15.09 -5.21 -3.84
N THR A 349 -15.71 -4.37 -3.00
CA THR A 349 -17.08 -4.54 -2.51
C THR A 349 -17.82 -3.20 -2.48
N LYS A 350 -19.15 -3.26 -2.42
CA LYS A 350 -19.97 -2.05 -2.23
C LYS A 350 -19.73 -1.52 -0.82
N VAL A 351 -19.24 -0.28 -0.71
CA VAL A 351 -19.03 0.39 0.58
C VAL A 351 -20.12 1.43 0.83
N THR A 352 -20.63 1.49 2.06
CA THR A 352 -21.74 2.40 2.44
C THR A 352 -21.34 3.87 2.44
N THR A 353 -20.04 4.17 2.42
CA THR A 353 -19.47 5.52 2.32
C THR A 353 -19.29 6.00 0.88
N GLN A 354 -19.59 5.17 -0.12
CA GLN A 354 -19.54 5.56 -1.53
C GLN A 354 -20.86 6.23 -1.93
N PHE A 355 -20.94 7.52 -1.66
CA PHE A 355 -22.06 8.35 -2.12
C PHE A 355 -22.06 8.45 -3.64
N SER A 356 -23.21 8.26 -4.29
CA SER A 356 -23.34 8.25 -5.76
C SER A 356 -22.75 9.51 -6.42
N LYS A 357 -23.00 10.69 -5.85
CA LYS A 357 -22.46 11.97 -6.35
C LYS A 357 -20.94 12.04 -6.32
N VAL A 358 -20.30 11.45 -5.30
CA VAL A 358 -18.83 11.40 -5.20
C VAL A 358 -18.29 10.44 -6.24
N TRP A 359 -18.92 9.27 -6.38
CA TRP A 359 -18.55 8.30 -7.38
C TRP A 359 -18.68 8.87 -8.80
N GLU A 360 -19.84 9.42 -9.17
CA GLU A 360 -20.10 10.00 -10.50
C GLU A 360 -19.06 11.05 -10.92
N ARG A 361 -18.59 11.86 -9.95
CA ARG A 361 -17.58 12.89 -10.19
C ARG A 361 -16.16 12.33 -10.30
N LEU A 362 -15.81 11.33 -9.50
CA LEU A 362 -14.41 10.93 -9.29
C LEU A 362 -14.02 9.57 -9.87
N HIS A 363 -14.95 8.73 -10.29
CA HIS A 363 -14.60 7.41 -10.84
C HIS A 363 -13.77 7.54 -12.12
N ALA A 364 -12.74 6.70 -12.22
CA ALA A 364 -12.02 6.53 -13.47
C ALA A 364 -12.90 5.84 -14.52
N ARG A 365 -12.60 6.07 -15.79
CA ARG A 365 -13.37 5.58 -16.93
C ARG A 365 -12.47 4.79 -17.86
N VAL A 366 -12.76 3.49 -18.03
CA VAL A 366 -12.09 2.66 -19.04
C VAL A 366 -12.63 3.04 -20.41
N LEU A 367 -11.82 3.72 -21.21
CA LEU A 367 -12.16 4.16 -22.57
C LEU A 367 -11.90 3.08 -23.61
N GLU A 368 -10.91 2.22 -23.34
CA GLU A 368 -10.49 1.14 -24.23
C GLU A 368 -10.05 -0.07 -23.41
N ALA A 369 -10.46 -1.26 -23.83
CA ALA A 369 -10.04 -2.53 -23.23
C ALA A 369 -10.06 -3.60 -24.33
N ASP A 370 -8.93 -3.76 -25.03
CA ASP A 370 -8.75 -4.72 -26.11
C ASP A 370 -7.96 -5.95 -25.66
N LYS A 371 -8.65 -7.09 -25.54
CA LYS A 371 -8.04 -8.37 -25.14
C LYS A 371 -7.01 -8.87 -26.16
N LYS A 372 -7.12 -8.54 -27.45
CA LYS A 372 -6.20 -9.06 -28.48
C LYS A 372 -4.82 -8.43 -28.39
N THR A 373 -4.78 -7.12 -28.18
CA THR A 373 -3.53 -6.35 -28.07
C THR A 373 -3.06 -6.21 -26.62
N GLY A 374 -3.96 -6.42 -25.66
CA GLY A 374 -3.74 -6.12 -24.24
C GLY A 374 -3.90 -4.63 -23.92
N LEU A 375 -4.25 -3.77 -24.89
CA LEU A 375 -4.30 -2.33 -24.68
C LEU A 375 -5.49 -1.94 -23.78
N LEU A 376 -5.19 -1.16 -22.75
CA LEU A 376 -6.14 -0.64 -21.78
C LEU A 376 -5.91 0.87 -21.62
N THR A 377 -6.93 1.68 -21.93
CA THR A 377 -6.87 3.13 -21.76
C THR A 377 -7.87 3.56 -20.69
N ILE A 378 -7.38 4.24 -19.64
CA ILE A 378 -8.19 4.70 -18.50
C ILE A 378 -8.09 6.21 -18.39
N ALA A 379 -9.23 6.90 -18.30
CA ALA A 379 -9.31 8.32 -18.01
C ALA A 379 -9.62 8.55 -16.53
N TYR A 380 -8.85 9.43 -15.90
CA TYR A 380 -8.96 9.78 -14.49
C TYR A 380 -9.40 11.24 -14.37
N PRO A 381 -10.56 11.53 -13.76
CA PRO A 381 -10.95 12.90 -13.45
C PRO A 381 -9.84 13.60 -12.63
N LEU A 382 -9.47 14.82 -13.01
CA LEU A 382 -8.37 15.53 -12.33
C LEU A 382 -8.59 15.78 -10.84
N ASP A 383 -9.85 15.88 -10.41
CA ASP A 383 -10.24 16.06 -9.00
C ASP A 383 -9.74 14.92 -8.09
N LEU A 384 -9.28 13.80 -8.66
CA LEU A 384 -8.62 12.70 -7.94
C LEU A 384 -7.22 13.07 -7.45
N PHE A 385 -6.55 14.04 -8.09
CA PHE A 385 -5.13 14.26 -7.90
C PHE A 385 -4.86 15.58 -7.19
N GLU A 386 -3.93 15.54 -6.26
CA GLU A 386 -3.34 16.74 -5.68
C GLU A 386 -2.34 17.33 -6.70
N GLY A 387 -2.60 18.55 -7.16
CA GLY A 387 -1.68 19.28 -8.03
C GLY A 387 -0.31 19.45 -7.36
N GLY A 388 0.77 19.23 -8.10
CA GLY A 388 2.12 19.32 -7.57
C GLY A 388 2.59 18.11 -6.74
N ASN A 389 1.83 17.01 -6.66
CA ASN A 389 2.19 15.83 -5.85
C ASN A 389 2.41 14.56 -6.71
N ILE A 390 3.66 14.29 -7.11
CA ILE A 390 4.00 13.07 -7.86
C ILE A 390 3.81 11.80 -7.03
N PRO A 391 4.23 11.73 -5.74
CA PRO A 391 3.98 10.56 -4.90
C PRO A 391 2.51 10.12 -4.88
N GLN A 392 1.57 11.06 -4.77
CA GLN A 392 0.13 10.75 -4.78
C GLN A 392 -0.34 10.23 -6.15
N LEU A 393 0.12 10.86 -7.24
CA LEU A 393 -0.17 10.38 -8.59
C LEU A 393 0.29 8.92 -8.78
N ILE A 394 1.54 8.60 -8.42
CA ILE A 394 2.11 7.26 -8.54
C ILE A 394 1.32 6.26 -7.67
N ALA A 395 0.96 6.64 -6.44
CA ALA A 395 0.18 5.77 -5.56
C ALA A 395 -1.17 5.37 -6.17
N SER A 396 -1.78 6.24 -6.97
CA SER A 396 -3.02 5.95 -7.69
C SER A 396 -2.79 5.12 -8.95
N VAL A 397 -2.02 5.63 -9.92
CA VAL A 397 -1.94 5.03 -11.28
C VAL A 397 -0.86 3.96 -11.44
N ALA A 398 -0.04 3.76 -10.41
CA ALA A 398 1.07 2.82 -10.42
C ALA A 398 1.31 2.19 -9.03
N GLY A 399 0.25 2.07 -8.22
CA GLY A 399 0.28 1.49 -6.86
C GLY A 399 -0.30 0.07 -6.81
N ASN A 400 -1.38 -0.10 -6.04
CA ASN A 400 -1.98 -1.41 -5.73
C ASN A 400 -2.39 -2.22 -6.97
N ILE A 401 -2.65 -1.57 -8.11
CA ILE A 401 -3.09 -2.22 -9.34
C ILE A 401 -2.11 -3.26 -9.90
N TYR A 402 -0.80 -3.16 -9.59
CA TYR A 402 0.18 -4.19 -9.95
C TYR A 402 0.10 -5.44 -9.07
N GLY A 403 -0.54 -5.36 -7.90
CA GLY A 403 -0.68 -6.47 -6.95
C GLY A 403 -2.03 -7.18 -7.01
N LEU A 404 -2.89 -6.86 -7.98
CA LEU A 404 -4.20 -7.50 -8.11
C LEU A 404 -4.04 -8.95 -8.56
N LYS A 405 -4.68 -9.89 -7.85
CA LYS A 405 -4.53 -11.34 -8.06
C LYS A 405 -5.00 -11.78 -9.44
N GLU A 406 -5.98 -11.09 -10.00
CA GLU A 406 -6.59 -11.38 -11.29
C GLU A 406 -5.76 -10.83 -12.48
N VAL A 407 -4.80 -9.95 -12.20
CA VAL A 407 -3.85 -9.40 -13.19
C VAL A 407 -2.65 -10.33 -13.27
N LYS A 408 -2.37 -10.85 -14.47
CA LYS A 408 -1.16 -11.67 -14.70
C LYS A 408 0.06 -10.78 -14.89
N TYR A 409 -0.05 -9.81 -15.80
CA TYR A 409 0.93 -8.75 -16.00
C TYR A 409 0.21 -7.44 -16.30
N LEU A 410 0.74 -6.35 -15.77
CA LEU A 410 0.29 -5.00 -16.08
C LEU A 410 1.50 -4.13 -16.31
N ARG A 411 1.52 -3.39 -17.42
CA ARG A 411 2.54 -2.39 -17.71
C ARG A 411 1.91 -1.03 -18.01
N LEU A 412 2.25 0.00 -17.25
CA LEU A 412 1.88 1.38 -17.59
C LEU A 412 2.77 1.89 -18.73
N LEU A 413 2.15 2.09 -19.90
CA LEU A 413 2.81 2.48 -21.14
C LEU A 413 3.03 3.98 -21.23
N ASP A 414 2.00 4.76 -20.88
CA ASP A 414 2.05 6.22 -20.95
C ASP A 414 1.07 6.91 -20.00
N LEU A 415 1.39 8.15 -19.62
CA LEU A 415 0.52 9.08 -18.91
C LEU A 415 0.38 10.38 -19.71
N GLU A 416 -0.79 10.64 -20.28
CA GLU A 416 -1.14 11.94 -20.86
C GLU A 416 -1.72 12.84 -19.77
N MET A 417 -1.09 13.98 -19.52
CA MET A 417 -1.50 14.91 -18.47
C MET A 417 -1.97 16.23 -19.07
N PRO A 418 -3.10 16.78 -18.62
CA PRO A 418 -3.60 18.06 -19.08
C PRO A 418 -2.74 19.23 -18.62
N GLU A 419 -2.81 20.31 -19.37
CA GLU A 419 -2.10 21.56 -19.11
C GLU A 419 -2.22 22.04 -17.66
N ILE A 420 -3.44 22.04 -17.10
CA ILE A 420 -3.68 22.52 -15.73
C ILE A 420 -2.92 21.70 -14.68
N TYR A 421 -2.80 20.38 -14.89
CA TYR A 421 -2.04 19.51 -13.98
C TYR A 421 -0.54 19.71 -14.18
N VAL A 422 -0.07 19.76 -15.43
CA VAL A 422 1.37 19.99 -15.74
C VAL A 422 1.85 21.33 -15.17
N LYS A 423 1.04 22.39 -15.30
CA LYS A 423 1.35 23.73 -14.78
C LYS A 423 1.30 23.84 -13.25
N SER A 424 0.80 22.83 -12.54
CA SER A 424 0.89 22.78 -11.07
C SER A 424 2.31 22.42 -10.57
N PHE A 425 3.20 21.98 -11.47
CA PHE A 425 4.59 21.66 -11.15
C PHE A 425 5.53 22.77 -11.62
N PRO A 426 6.63 23.02 -10.88
CA PRO A 426 7.61 24.02 -11.29
C PRO A 426 8.42 23.60 -12.53
N GLY A 427 8.48 22.31 -12.85
CA GLY A 427 9.27 21.77 -13.95
C GLY A 427 10.76 22.09 -13.84
N PRO A 428 11.55 21.91 -14.92
CA PRO A 428 13.00 22.13 -14.89
C PRO A 428 13.36 23.58 -14.55
N GLY A 429 14.33 23.78 -13.67
CA GLY A 429 14.76 25.11 -13.23
C GLY A 429 15.65 25.81 -14.24
N VAL A 430 16.60 25.07 -14.82
CA VAL A 430 17.58 25.54 -15.80
C VAL A 430 17.17 25.10 -17.20
N GLY A 431 16.88 23.81 -17.36
CA GLY A 431 16.53 23.14 -18.61
C GLY A 431 17.65 23.13 -19.65
N LEU A 432 17.39 22.49 -20.78
CA LEU A 432 18.32 22.32 -21.90
C LEU A 432 18.95 23.65 -22.34
N VAL A 433 18.13 24.68 -22.56
CA VAL A 433 18.60 26.00 -23.01
C VAL A 433 19.52 26.63 -21.97
N GLY A 434 19.21 26.50 -20.68
CA GLY A 434 20.07 27.01 -19.61
C GLY A 434 21.40 26.25 -19.52
N ILE A 435 21.39 24.93 -19.72
CA ILE A 435 22.62 24.13 -19.78
C ILE A 435 23.51 24.60 -20.93
N ARG A 436 22.95 24.81 -22.13
CA ARG A 436 23.71 25.36 -23.29
C ARG A 436 24.29 26.74 -23.00
N LYS A 437 23.55 27.62 -22.33
CA LYS A 437 24.04 28.93 -21.91
C LYS A 437 25.18 28.84 -20.90
N ILE A 438 25.15 27.86 -20.00
CA ILE A 438 26.26 27.63 -19.06
C ILE A 438 27.47 27.16 -19.87
N THR A 439 27.32 26.12 -20.69
CA THR A 439 28.44 25.48 -21.38
C THR A 439 28.99 26.26 -22.57
N GLN A 440 28.30 27.31 -23.03
CA GLN A 440 28.61 28.07 -24.25
C GLN A 440 28.63 27.19 -25.51
N VAL A 441 27.98 26.02 -25.48
CA VAL A 441 27.80 25.17 -26.65
C VAL A 441 26.42 25.42 -27.23
N GLU A 442 26.37 26.37 -28.16
CA GLU A 442 25.12 26.77 -28.81
C GLU A 442 24.55 25.66 -29.70
N ASN A 443 25.42 24.99 -30.46
CA ASN A 443 25.05 24.00 -31.47
C ASN A 443 25.81 22.68 -31.26
N GLY A 444 25.15 21.56 -31.58
CA GLY A 444 25.76 20.22 -31.49
C GLY A 444 25.58 19.54 -30.13
N PRO A 445 25.97 18.26 -30.03
CA PRO A 445 25.86 17.49 -28.80
C PRO A 445 26.85 17.98 -27.75
N LEU A 446 26.45 17.89 -26.50
CA LEU A 446 27.35 18.03 -25.37
C LEU A 446 28.08 16.70 -25.15
N VAL A 447 29.33 16.78 -24.72
CA VAL A 447 30.16 15.62 -24.40
C VAL A 447 30.61 15.71 -22.95
N GLY A 448 30.49 14.59 -22.24
CA GLY A 448 30.84 14.52 -20.83
C GLY A 448 31.50 13.22 -20.45
N SER A 449 31.99 13.18 -19.21
CA SER A 449 32.63 12.00 -18.65
C SER A 449 32.07 11.60 -17.30
N ILE A 450 32.06 10.28 -17.06
CA ILE A 450 31.90 9.71 -15.72
C ILE A 450 33.26 9.21 -15.29
N ILE A 451 33.74 9.69 -14.14
CA ILE A 451 35.06 9.32 -13.62
C ILE A 451 35.16 7.80 -13.40
N LYS A 452 36.32 7.23 -13.77
CA LYS A 452 36.65 5.82 -13.56
C LYS A 452 37.98 5.66 -12.79
N PRO A 453 38.15 4.59 -11.98
CA PRO A 453 37.15 3.58 -11.61
C PRO A 453 35.94 4.21 -10.90
N LYS A 454 34.79 3.51 -10.91
CA LYS A 454 33.52 4.03 -10.39
C LYS A 454 33.65 4.55 -8.95
N GLU A 455 34.37 3.79 -8.14
CA GLU A 455 34.71 4.07 -6.75
C GLU A 455 36.18 3.67 -6.51
N GLY A 456 36.75 4.12 -5.39
CA GLY A 456 38.09 3.74 -4.93
C GLY A 456 39.16 4.82 -5.08
N LEU A 457 38.95 5.84 -5.93
CA LEU A 457 39.82 7.02 -5.96
C LEU A 457 39.55 7.91 -4.75
N ASP A 458 40.61 8.37 -4.09
CA ASP A 458 40.46 9.41 -3.07
C ASP A 458 40.04 10.75 -3.71
N PHE A 459 39.58 11.71 -2.89
CA PHE A 459 39.09 12.99 -3.40
C PHE A 459 40.16 13.81 -4.16
N ARG A 460 41.46 13.58 -3.93
CA ARG A 460 42.55 14.26 -4.66
C ARG A 460 42.72 13.66 -6.04
N GLN A 461 42.88 12.33 -6.10
CA GLN A 461 43.02 11.55 -7.33
C GLN A 461 41.79 11.75 -8.23
N HIS A 462 40.59 11.67 -7.65
CA HIS A 462 39.32 11.91 -8.35
C HIS A 462 39.29 13.29 -9.00
N SER A 463 39.76 14.31 -8.27
CA SER A 463 39.83 15.67 -8.79
C SER A 463 40.87 15.82 -9.90
N ASP A 464 42.02 15.13 -9.81
CA ASP A 464 43.04 15.13 -10.87
C ASP A 464 42.51 14.53 -12.17
N VAL A 465 41.82 13.39 -12.08
CA VAL A 465 41.19 12.78 -13.25
C VAL A 465 40.14 13.70 -13.87
N ALA A 466 39.32 14.39 -13.06
CA ALA A 466 38.36 15.37 -13.57
C ALA A 466 39.06 16.53 -14.30
N MET A 467 40.18 17.03 -13.78
CA MET A 467 40.95 18.11 -14.42
C MET A 467 41.60 17.65 -15.74
N GLU A 468 42.00 16.39 -15.86
CA GLU A 468 42.52 15.84 -17.11
C GLU A 468 41.43 15.72 -18.19
N VAL A 469 40.23 15.30 -17.79
CA VAL A 469 39.07 15.29 -18.68
C VAL A 469 38.73 16.69 -19.18
N TYR A 470 38.68 17.68 -18.28
CA TYR A 470 38.43 19.08 -18.67
C TYR A 470 39.55 19.63 -19.56
N ALA A 471 40.81 19.27 -19.30
CA ALA A 471 41.95 19.66 -20.12
C ALA A 471 41.94 19.03 -21.51
N GLY A 472 41.19 17.95 -21.71
CA GLY A 472 40.92 17.35 -23.02
C GLY A 472 39.75 17.99 -23.78
N GLY A 473 39.13 19.04 -23.25
CA GLY A 473 38.12 19.84 -23.95
C GLY A 473 36.66 19.53 -23.59
N LEU A 474 36.40 18.52 -22.75
CA LEU A 474 35.04 18.26 -22.26
C LEU A 474 34.55 19.40 -21.36
N ASN A 475 33.23 19.62 -21.33
CA ASN A 475 32.59 20.66 -20.50
C ASN A 475 31.63 20.08 -19.44
N PHE A 476 31.50 18.75 -19.36
CA PHE A 476 30.64 18.09 -18.40
C PHE A 476 31.39 16.90 -17.74
N VAL A 477 31.42 16.87 -16.42
CA VAL A 477 31.94 15.72 -15.65
C VAL A 477 30.93 15.38 -14.55
N LYS A 478 30.78 14.10 -14.23
CA LYS A 478 29.91 13.64 -13.14
C LYS A 478 30.56 12.59 -12.24
N ASP A 479 30.10 12.58 -10.99
CA ASP A 479 30.29 11.44 -10.08
C ASP A 479 29.58 10.17 -10.65
N ASP A 480 29.99 8.96 -10.26
CA ASP A 480 29.22 7.73 -10.53
C ASP A 480 28.00 7.66 -9.60
N GLU A 481 27.00 6.84 -9.92
CA GLU A 481 25.74 6.77 -9.14
C GLU A 481 25.91 6.26 -7.71
N ASN A 482 26.92 5.44 -7.47
CA ASN A 482 27.20 4.91 -6.13
C ASN A 482 28.20 5.78 -5.35
N LEU A 483 28.94 6.70 -5.99
CA LEU A 483 29.86 7.60 -5.31
C LEU A 483 29.08 8.75 -4.64
N THR A 484 29.07 8.78 -3.30
CA THR A 484 28.40 9.83 -2.52
C THR A 484 29.40 10.50 -1.56
N SER A 485 29.59 9.94 -0.36
CA SER A 485 30.49 10.46 0.68
C SER A 485 31.18 9.36 1.48
N GLN A 486 31.69 8.35 0.79
CA GLN A 486 32.47 7.25 1.37
C GLN A 486 33.74 7.78 2.05
N ILE A 487 34.29 7.03 3.02
CA ILE A 487 35.45 7.43 3.85
C ILE A 487 36.66 7.82 2.99
N PHE A 488 36.93 7.09 1.90
CA PHE A 488 38.05 7.37 1.01
C PHE A 488 37.84 8.63 0.15
N ASN A 489 36.58 9.05 -0.06
CA ASN A 489 36.24 10.21 -0.88
C ASN A 489 35.07 11.02 -0.25
N PRO A 490 35.34 11.78 0.83
CA PRO A 490 34.31 12.58 1.48
C PRO A 490 33.77 13.66 0.55
N PHE A 491 32.44 13.83 0.52
CA PHE A 491 31.74 14.74 -0.40
C PHE A 491 32.29 16.18 -0.32
N ASP A 492 32.39 16.73 0.88
CA ASP A 492 32.82 18.12 1.08
C ASP A 492 34.25 18.36 0.60
N ASN A 493 35.14 17.38 0.81
CA ASN A 493 36.53 17.44 0.34
C ASN A 493 36.59 17.39 -1.19
N ARG A 494 35.77 16.55 -1.82
CA ARG A 494 35.66 16.47 -3.28
C ARG A 494 35.15 17.78 -3.88
N VAL A 495 34.07 18.35 -3.35
CA VAL A 495 33.53 19.64 -3.82
C VAL A 495 34.58 20.74 -3.71
N ARG A 496 35.24 20.88 -2.55
CA ARG A 496 36.31 21.88 -2.33
C ARG A 496 37.45 21.71 -3.33
N MET A 497 37.92 20.48 -3.52
CA MET A 497 39.10 20.20 -4.34
C MET A 497 38.81 20.43 -5.83
N ILE A 498 37.67 19.94 -6.33
CA ILE A 498 37.29 20.08 -7.74
C ILE A 498 37.07 21.55 -8.10
N THR A 499 36.33 22.29 -7.28
CA THR A 499 36.07 23.72 -7.52
C THR A 499 37.35 24.55 -7.44
N LYS A 500 38.22 24.30 -6.45
CA LYS A 500 39.52 24.98 -6.32
C LYS A 500 40.44 24.70 -7.52
N LYS A 501 40.64 23.43 -7.88
CA LYS A 501 41.49 23.06 -9.02
C LYS A 501 40.92 23.61 -10.33
N GLY A 502 39.61 23.52 -10.51
CA GLY A 502 38.90 24.06 -11.66
C GLY A 502 39.14 25.54 -11.88
N LYS A 503 38.85 26.36 -10.87
CA LYS A 503 39.06 27.82 -10.91
C LYS A 503 40.52 28.21 -11.15
N ASN A 504 41.46 27.45 -10.61
CA ASN A 504 42.89 27.73 -10.78
C ASN A 504 43.44 27.34 -12.16
N LYS A 505 42.91 26.26 -12.77
CA LYS A 505 43.42 25.70 -14.03
C LYS A 505 42.70 26.26 -15.26
N PHE A 506 41.45 26.71 -15.13
CA PHE A 506 40.59 27.05 -16.25
C PHE A 506 39.92 28.42 -16.08
N ASN A 507 40.30 29.38 -16.93
CA ASN A 507 39.69 30.73 -16.97
C ASN A 507 38.19 30.70 -17.30
N ASP A 508 37.74 29.64 -17.98
CA ASP A 508 36.36 29.39 -18.37
C ASP A 508 35.62 28.46 -17.39
N TRP A 509 36.11 28.26 -16.15
CA TRP A 509 35.54 27.32 -15.18
C TRP A 509 34.03 27.43 -14.99
N LYS A 510 33.49 28.66 -15.00
CA LYS A 510 32.04 28.92 -14.88
C LYS A 510 31.21 28.26 -16.01
N ASN A 511 31.83 27.95 -17.14
CA ASN A 511 31.22 27.29 -18.29
C ASN A 511 31.36 25.75 -18.23
N ARG A 512 31.99 25.20 -17.19
CA ARG A 512 32.21 23.75 -17.03
C ARG A 512 31.28 23.22 -15.96
N ILE A 513 30.54 22.17 -16.28
CA ILE A 513 29.57 21.55 -15.38
C ILE A 513 30.18 20.36 -14.67
N TYR A 514 30.19 20.39 -13.34
CA TYR A 514 30.45 19.21 -12.52
C TYR A 514 29.19 18.78 -11.78
N ALA A 515 28.67 17.59 -12.08
CA ALA A 515 27.49 17.03 -11.43
C ALA A 515 27.87 16.22 -10.18
N PHE A 516 27.85 16.88 -9.02
CA PHE A 516 28.15 16.25 -7.72
C PHE A 516 26.97 15.39 -7.25
N ASN A 517 27.19 14.11 -6.99
CA ASN A 517 26.11 13.22 -6.55
C ASN A 517 25.75 13.49 -5.09
N ILE A 518 24.56 14.06 -4.87
CA ILE A 518 24.08 14.41 -3.52
C ILE A 518 23.23 13.32 -2.87
N SER A 519 22.88 12.24 -3.60
CA SER A 519 21.98 11.17 -3.16
C SER A 519 22.25 10.72 -1.72
N ALA A 520 21.24 10.87 -0.87
CA ALA A 520 21.20 10.50 0.55
C ALA A 520 19.75 10.71 1.06
N ASP A 521 19.53 10.69 2.37
CA ASP A 521 18.30 11.21 2.96
C ASP A 521 18.11 12.70 2.63
N THR A 522 16.85 13.17 2.67
CA THR A 522 16.47 14.53 2.27
C THR A 522 17.22 15.63 3.02
N SER A 523 17.52 15.45 4.31
CA SER A 523 18.23 16.45 5.12
C SER A 523 19.69 16.56 4.68
N THR A 524 20.34 15.43 4.44
CA THR A 524 21.72 15.37 3.93
C THR A 524 21.80 15.93 2.50
N MET A 525 20.87 15.54 1.61
CA MET A 525 20.81 16.10 0.24
C MET A 525 20.70 17.63 0.26
N ARG A 526 19.85 18.18 1.14
CA ARG A 526 19.70 19.64 1.29
C ARG A 526 21.04 20.30 1.65
N LYS A 527 21.72 19.78 2.68
CA LYS A 527 23.02 20.31 3.13
C LYS A 527 24.08 20.21 2.04
N ARG A 528 24.13 19.09 1.31
CA ARG A 528 25.06 18.90 0.19
C ARG A 528 24.79 19.86 -0.97
N ALA A 529 23.53 20.10 -1.32
CA ALA A 529 23.18 21.07 -2.35
C ALA A 529 23.55 22.51 -1.96
N GLU A 530 23.27 22.90 -0.71
CA GLU A 530 23.71 24.19 -0.14
C GLU A 530 25.24 24.32 -0.17
N PHE A 531 25.96 23.23 0.14
CA PHE A 531 27.42 23.20 0.11
C PHE A 531 27.98 23.31 -1.31
N VAL A 532 27.42 22.62 -2.30
CA VAL A 532 27.81 22.78 -3.71
C VAL A 532 27.64 24.23 -4.15
N LYS A 533 26.51 24.85 -3.78
CA LYS A 533 26.24 26.26 -4.10
C LYS A 533 27.24 27.21 -3.42
N SER A 534 27.58 27.00 -2.15
CA SER A 534 28.52 27.89 -1.43
C SER A 534 29.95 27.84 -1.97
N TYR A 535 30.30 26.80 -2.72
CA TYR A 535 31.56 26.69 -3.47
C TYR A 535 31.46 27.10 -4.94
N GLU A 536 30.35 27.76 -5.32
CA GLU A 536 30.05 28.18 -6.70
C GLU A 536 30.05 27.01 -7.70
N GLY A 537 29.67 25.81 -7.24
CA GLY A 537 29.30 24.72 -8.13
C GLY A 537 27.99 25.04 -8.86
N ASN A 538 27.79 24.42 -10.02
CA ASN A 538 26.66 24.72 -10.92
C ASN A 538 25.72 23.53 -11.15
N CYS A 539 26.04 22.32 -10.67
CA CYS A 539 25.22 21.14 -10.88
C CYS A 539 25.24 20.18 -9.69
N ILE A 540 24.08 19.61 -9.40
CA ILE A 540 23.90 18.48 -8.49
C ILE A 540 23.35 17.30 -9.29
N MET A 541 23.82 16.11 -8.95
CA MET A 541 23.31 14.84 -9.47
C MET A 541 22.45 14.16 -8.41
N VAL A 542 21.34 13.57 -8.84
CA VAL A 542 20.39 12.86 -7.99
C VAL A 542 20.00 11.55 -8.66
N ASP A 543 20.07 10.45 -7.91
CA ASP A 543 19.57 9.14 -8.33
C ASP A 543 18.05 9.08 -8.09
N ILE A 544 17.29 9.51 -9.10
CA ILE A 544 15.88 9.94 -8.94
C ILE A 544 14.95 8.85 -8.38
N LEU A 545 15.24 7.58 -8.65
CA LEU A 545 14.41 6.46 -8.19
C LEU A 545 14.82 5.94 -6.81
N THR A 546 16.11 5.96 -6.49
CA THR A 546 16.58 5.45 -5.18
C THR A 546 16.29 6.45 -4.07
N VAL A 547 16.35 7.77 -4.36
CA VAL A 547 15.91 8.80 -3.40
C VAL A 547 14.40 9.03 -3.42
N GLY A 548 13.74 8.70 -4.54
CA GLY A 548 12.31 8.85 -4.76
C GLY A 548 11.86 10.27 -5.12
N PHE A 549 10.69 10.37 -5.76
CA PHE A 549 10.15 11.65 -6.26
C PHE A 549 9.82 12.66 -5.15
N SER A 550 9.49 12.21 -3.93
CA SER A 550 9.27 13.10 -2.79
C SER A 550 10.51 13.93 -2.45
N ALA A 551 11.68 13.28 -2.31
CA ALA A 551 12.94 13.96 -2.03
C ALA A 551 13.40 14.83 -3.22
N LEU A 552 13.18 14.36 -4.46
CA LEU A 552 13.50 15.13 -5.66
C LEU A 552 12.68 16.41 -5.75
N GLN A 553 11.36 16.36 -5.54
CA GLN A 553 10.50 17.53 -5.52
C GLN A 553 10.90 18.49 -4.40
N TYR A 554 11.24 17.98 -3.21
CA TYR A 554 11.73 18.81 -2.11
C TYR A 554 12.98 19.62 -2.52
N ILE A 555 13.98 18.95 -3.11
CA ILE A 555 15.23 19.61 -3.53
C ILE A 555 14.96 20.60 -4.67
N ARG A 556 14.15 20.23 -5.66
CA ARG A 556 13.78 21.14 -6.74
C ARG A 556 13.09 22.40 -6.23
N ASN A 557 12.18 22.27 -5.26
CA ASN A 557 11.42 23.38 -4.69
C ASN A 557 12.28 24.36 -3.89
N LYS A 558 13.48 23.95 -3.44
CA LYS A 558 14.46 24.90 -2.87
C LYS A 558 15.02 25.88 -3.90
N ASN A 559 14.94 25.54 -5.18
CA ASN A 559 15.28 26.42 -6.29
C ASN A 559 16.66 27.08 -6.15
N TYR A 560 17.70 26.28 -5.86
CA TYR A 560 19.05 26.80 -5.62
C TYR A 560 19.71 27.46 -6.84
N GLY A 561 19.13 27.34 -8.04
CA GLY A 561 19.71 27.82 -9.30
C GLY A 561 20.79 26.87 -9.86
N LEU A 562 20.90 25.66 -9.32
CA LEU A 562 21.79 24.61 -9.79
C LEU A 562 21.09 23.77 -10.85
N VAL A 563 21.85 23.27 -11.83
CA VAL A 563 21.41 22.21 -12.73
C VAL A 563 21.16 20.94 -11.91
N ILE A 564 20.02 20.28 -12.13
CA ILE A 564 19.68 18.99 -11.56
C ILE A 564 19.87 17.91 -12.63
N HIS A 565 20.94 17.14 -12.49
CA HIS A 565 21.24 15.98 -13.33
C HIS A 565 20.57 14.72 -12.76
N GLY A 566 19.54 14.24 -13.43
CA GLY A 566 18.80 13.04 -13.04
C GLY A 566 19.49 11.77 -13.52
N HIS A 567 20.01 11.00 -12.58
CA HIS A 567 20.46 9.65 -12.84
C HIS A 567 19.37 8.64 -12.48
N ARG A 568 19.27 7.54 -13.24
CA ARG A 568 18.13 6.62 -13.19
C ARG A 568 18.47 5.24 -12.62
N ALA A 569 19.48 5.14 -11.75
CA ALA A 569 19.82 3.89 -11.08
C ALA A 569 18.55 3.23 -10.49
N MET A 570 18.47 1.89 -10.54
CA MET A 570 17.29 1.06 -10.21
C MET A 570 16.17 0.98 -11.29
N HIS A 571 16.16 1.81 -12.34
CA HIS A 571 15.02 1.85 -13.29
C HIS A 571 14.71 0.52 -13.97
N ALA A 572 15.73 -0.27 -14.30
CA ALA A 572 15.55 -1.53 -15.04
C ALA A 572 14.75 -2.57 -14.24
N ALA A 573 14.69 -2.45 -12.91
CA ALA A 573 13.80 -3.27 -12.08
C ALA A 573 12.31 -3.03 -12.38
N LEU A 574 11.96 -1.85 -12.90
CA LEU A 574 10.58 -1.44 -13.20
C LEU A 574 10.29 -1.32 -14.70
N THR A 575 11.32 -1.10 -15.52
CA THR A 575 11.15 -0.67 -16.93
C THR A 575 11.53 -1.72 -17.97
N ARG A 576 12.28 -2.75 -17.57
CA ARG A 576 12.86 -3.72 -18.50
C ARG A 576 11.84 -4.74 -19.00
N SER A 577 10.98 -5.27 -18.14
CA SER A 577 10.03 -6.34 -18.50
C SER A 577 8.97 -5.86 -19.50
N PRO A 578 8.92 -6.34 -20.75
CA PRO A 578 7.99 -5.83 -21.78
C PRO A 578 6.50 -5.97 -21.43
N ASP A 579 6.18 -6.78 -20.43
CA ASP A 579 4.81 -7.09 -20.01
C ASP A 579 4.43 -6.47 -18.67
N GLU A 580 5.39 -6.12 -17.81
CA GLU A 580 5.12 -5.69 -16.43
C GLU A 580 5.91 -4.43 -16.02
N GLY A 581 5.32 -3.62 -15.14
CA GLY A 581 5.95 -2.42 -14.57
C GLY A 581 5.54 -1.14 -15.29
N LEU A 582 6.46 -0.25 -15.63
CA LEU A 582 6.15 0.98 -16.37
C LEU A 582 7.24 1.32 -17.37
N THR A 583 6.90 2.04 -18.45
CA THR A 583 7.90 2.46 -19.43
C THR A 583 8.85 3.51 -18.87
N MET A 584 10.05 3.60 -19.44
CA MET A 584 10.97 4.68 -19.10
C MET A 584 10.42 6.06 -19.55
N LEU A 585 9.52 6.10 -20.55
CA LEU A 585 8.78 7.31 -20.94
C LEU A 585 7.97 7.88 -19.77
N VAL A 586 7.26 7.03 -19.02
CA VAL A 586 6.51 7.45 -17.82
C VAL A 586 7.48 8.03 -16.78
N ILE A 587 8.62 7.38 -16.51
CA ILE A 587 9.63 7.92 -15.58
C ILE A 587 10.16 9.27 -16.09
N ALA A 588 10.41 9.41 -17.39
CA ALA A 588 10.90 10.65 -17.98
C ALA A 588 9.89 11.80 -17.84
N LYS A 589 8.59 11.53 -18.05
CA LYS A 589 7.49 12.47 -17.78
C LYS A 589 7.48 12.93 -16.33
N LEU A 590 7.49 11.98 -15.39
CA LEU A 590 7.49 12.27 -13.95
C LEU A 590 8.73 13.04 -13.51
N ALA A 591 9.89 12.70 -14.05
CA ALA A 591 11.14 13.39 -13.71
C ALA A 591 11.18 14.81 -14.29
N ARG A 592 10.68 15.04 -15.51
CA ARG A 592 10.51 16.38 -16.10
C ARG A 592 9.56 17.23 -15.25
N LEU A 593 8.43 16.67 -14.79
CA LEU A 593 7.54 17.36 -13.83
C LEU A 593 8.25 17.68 -12.51
N ALA A 594 8.99 16.72 -11.96
CA ALA A 594 9.76 16.89 -10.72
C ALA A 594 10.87 17.94 -10.85
N GLY A 595 11.26 18.27 -12.09
CA GLY A 595 12.10 19.42 -12.42
C GLY A 595 13.58 19.11 -12.58
N ILE A 596 13.93 17.92 -13.05
CA ILE A 596 15.30 17.66 -13.51
C ILE A 596 15.61 18.44 -14.79
N ASP A 597 16.87 18.79 -15.00
CA ASP A 597 17.33 19.55 -16.17
C ASP A 597 18.00 18.66 -17.23
N SER A 598 18.52 17.51 -16.81
CA SER A 598 19.00 16.45 -17.72
C SER A 598 18.65 15.06 -17.18
N LEU A 599 18.44 14.08 -18.06
CA LEU A 599 18.05 12.71 -17.70
C LEU A 599 18.79 11.66 -18.52
N HIS A 600 19.29 10.62 -17.87
CA HIS A 600 19.73 9.40 -18.55
C HIS A 600 18.57 8.69 -19.25
N THR A 601 18.64 8.52 -20.57
CA THR A 601 17.58 7.88 -21.39
C THR A 601 18.01 6.56 -22.00
N GLY A 602 19.30 6.26 -22.01
CA GLY A 602 19.88 5.01 -22.50
C GLY A 602 20.75 5.23 -23.73
N THR A 603 21.22 4.15 -24.32
CA THR A 603 22.01 4.20 -25.56
C THR A 603 21.38 3.26 -26.57
N VAL A 604 21.23 3.73 -27.81
CA VAL A 604 20.79 2.89 -28.94
C VAL A 604 21.91 1.96 -29.41
N VAL A 605 23.15 2.32 -29.08
CA VAL A 605 24.38 1.61 -29.42
C VAL A 605 25.27 1.63 -28.19
N GLY A 606 25.64 0.46 -27.65
CA GLY A 606 26.39 0.35 -26.38
C GLY A 606 26.05 -0.92 -25.58
N LYS A 607 26.54 -1.01 -24.35
CA LYS A 607 26.43 -2.23 -23.50
C LYS A 607 25.03 -2.44 -22.89
N MET A 608 24.22 -1.38 -22.79
CA MET A 608 22.94 -1.39 -22.08
C MET A 608 21.78 -1.66 -23.04
N GLU A 609 20.80 -2.45 -22.58
CA GLU A 609 19.60 -2.81 -23.33
C GLU A 609 18.59 -1.64 -23.38
N GLY A 610 18.08 -1.35 -24.57
CA GLY A 610 17.00 -0.40 -24.84
C GLY A 610 16.68 -0.37 -26.34
N GLY A 611 15.40 -0.50 -26.70
CA GLY A 611 14.99 -0.45 -28.11
C GLY A 611 15.25 0.94 -28.71
N LYS A 612 15.74 0.99 -29.95
CA LYS A 612 16.02 2.26 -30.67
C LYS A 612 14.84 3.22 -30.58
N ASP A 613 13.64 2.72 -30.86
CA ASP A 613 12.43 3.53 -30.94
C ASP A 613 12.02 4.07 -29.56
N GLU A 614 12.16 3.28 -28.49
CA GLU A 614 11.87 3.72 -27.12
C GLU A 614 12.79 4.86 -26.68
N VAL A 615 14.11 4.76 -26.95
CA VAL A 615 15.06 5.83 -26.59
C VAL A 615 14.77 7.11 -27.38
N VAL A 616 14.45 6.99 -28.67
CA VAL A 616 14.09 8.15 -29.50
C VAL A 616 12.81 8.81 -28.99
N GLU A 617 11.78 8.03 -28.70
CA GLU A 617 10.51 8.54 -28.16
C GLU A 617 10.70 9.32 -26.85
N ILE A 618 11.51 8.79 -25.92
CA ILE A 618 11.81 9.46 -24.65
C ILE A 618 12.55 10.78 -24.91
N ASN A 619 13.56 10.76 -25.79
CA ASN A 619 14.35 11.95 -26.11
C ASN A 619 13.50 13.03 -26.80
N ASP A 620 12.61 12.64 -27.70
CA ASP A 620 11.68 13.53 -28.38
C ASP A 620 10.71 14.17 -27.38
N PHE A 621 10.15 13.38 -26.46
CA PHE A 621 9.34 13.92 -25.38
C PHE A 621 10.12 14.92 -24.51
N LEU A 622 11.33 14.61 -24.05
CA LEU A 622 12.11 15.51 -23.19
C LEU A 622 12.43 16.85 -23.88
N ARG A 623 12.50 16.85 -25.22
CA ARG A 623 12.76 18.02 -26.07
C ARG A 623 11.50 18.69 -26.61
N SER A 624 10.31 18.12 -26.38
CA SER A 624 9.06 18.64 -26.92
C SER A 624 8.61 19.92 -26.20
N GLU A 625 7.78 20.71 -26.86
CA GLU A 625 6.89 21.65 -26.19
C GLU A 625 5.99 20.86 -25.21
N TRP A 626 5.77 21.40 -24.01
CA TRP A 626 4.85 20.80 -23.05
C TRP A 626 4.24 21.88 -22.14
N TYR A 627 3.32 22.66 -22.71
CA TYR A 627 2.58 23.73 -22.03
C TYR A 627 3.45 24.81 -21.38
N GLY A 628 4.56 25.16 -22.00
CA GLY A 628 5.55 26.13 -21.52
C GLY A 628 6.59 25.54 -20.57
N MET A 629 6.51 24.24 -20.23
CA MET A 629 7.52 23.60 -19.39
C MET A 629 8.86 23.50 -20.12
N LYS A 630 9.94 23.92 -19.45
CA LYS A 630 11.30 23.86 -20.02
C LYS A 630 11.65 22.45 -20.50
N LYS A 631 12.44 22.40 -21.58
CA LYS A 631 12.97 21.16 -22.16
C LYS A 631 14.05 20.59 -21.26
N VAL A 632 14.15 19.26 -21.22
CA VAL A 632 15.17 18.51 -20.47
C VAL A 632 16.20 17.99 -21.47
N LEU A 633 17.48 18.07 -21.12
CA LEU A 633 18.56 17.54 -21.94
C LEU A 633 18.64 16.00 -21.79
N PRO A 634 18.38 15.21 -22.84
CA PRO A 634 18.57 13.76 -22.77
C PRO A 634 20.05 13.42 -22.64
N VAL A 635 20.35 12.30 -21.97
CA VAL A 635 21.72 11.85 -21.70
C VAL A 635 21.89 10.43 -22.20
N ALA A 636 22.74 10.26 -23.20
CA ALA A 636 23.22 8.96 -23.68
C ALA A 636 24.46 8.54 -22.87
N SER A 637 24.41 7.35 -22.27
CA SER A 637 25.49 6.84 -21.41
C SER A 637 25.41 5.32 -21.28
N GLY A 638 26.57 4.65 -21.32
CA GLY A 638 26.67 3.20 -21.11
C GLY A 638 27.51 2.51 -22.18
N GLY A 639 28.80 2.31 -21.92
CA GLY A 639 29.70 1.64 -22.87
C GLY A 639 29.95 2.45 -24.15
N LEU A 640 29.88 3.77 -24.07
CA LEU A 640 30.18 4.65 -25.20
C LEU A 640 31.69 4.81 -25.39
N TYR A 641 32.11 4.87 -26.66
CA TYR A 641 33.47 5.15 -27.13
C TYR A 641 33.40 5.92 -28.46
N PRO A 642 34.50 6.57 -28.91
CA PRO A 642 34.45 7.54 -30.02
C PRO A 642 33.80 7.05 -31.32
N ASN A 643 33.97 5.78 -31.69
CA ASN A 643 33.46 5.23 -32.96
C ASN A 643 31.91 5.26 -33.04
N LEU A 644 31.23 5.34 -31.90
CA LEU A 644 29.77 5.38 -31.85
C LEU A 644 29.19 6.78 -32.10
N ILE A 645 30.01 7.84 -32.05
CA ILE A 645 29.57 9.24 -32.14
C ILE A 645 28.71 9.52 -33.39
N PRO A 646 29.11 9.13 -34.62
CA PRO A 646 28.31 9.39 -35.82
C PRO A 646 26.91 8.77 -35.73
N SER A 647 26.83 7.51 -35.28
CA SER A 647 25.57 6.78 -35.14
C SER A 647 24.68 7.40 -34.05
N LEU A 648 25.26 7.76 -32.90
CA LEU A 648 24.54 8.42 -31.81
C LEU A 648 23.93 9.76 -32.25
N ILE A 649 24.70 10.61 -32.93
CA ILE A 649 24.22 11.90 -33.41
C ILE A 649 23.14 11.71 -34.49
N ASN A 650 23.34 10.76 -35.40
CA ASN A 650 22.37 10.46 -36.46
C ASN A 650 21.03 9.99 -35.90
N VAL A 651 21.04 9.12 -34.88
CA VAL A 651 19.82 8.54 -34.33
C VAL A 651 19.17 9.43 -33.28
N LEU A 652 19.95 10.03 -32.37
CA LEU A 652 19.43 10.74 -31.20
C LEU A 652 19.39 12.26 -31.41
N GLY A 653 20.00 12.76 -32.48
CA GLY A 653 20.09 14.18 -32.80
C GLY A 653 21.16 14.91 -32.01
N LYS A 654 21.20 16.24 -32.18
CA LYS A 654 22.26 17.13 -31.64
C LYS A 654 21.96 17.66 -30.25
N ASP A 655 20.70 17.66 -29.82
CA ASP A 655 20.27 18.11 -28.49
C ASP A 655 20.39 16.96 -27.48
N ILE A 656 21.62 16.54 -27.18
CA ILE A 656 21.93 15.43 -26.28
C ILE A 656 23.25 15.66 -25.54
N LEU A 657 23.39 15.08 -24.35
CA LEU A 657 24.67 14.87 -23.67
C LEU A 657 25.13 13.43 -23.86
N MET A 658 26.28 13.22 -24.47
CA MET A 658 26.92 11.91 -24.59
C MET A 658 27.98 11.77 -23.49
N ASN A 659 27.73 10.90 -22.52
CA ASN A 659 28.64 10.64 -21.39
C ASN A 659 29.47 9.38 -21.64
N PHE A 660 30.80 9.55 -21.69
CA PHE A 660 31.77 8.50 -21.93
C PHE A 660 32.49 8.15 -20.63
N GLY A 661 32.55 6.87 -20.29
CA GLY A 661 33.33 6.38 -19.14
C GLY A 661 34.57 5.65 -19.64
N GLY A 662 34.45 4.35 -19.85
CA GLY A 662 35.53 3.51 -20.39
C GLY A 662 36.08 4.00 -21.73
N GLY A 663 35.24 4.57 -22.61
CA GLY A 663 35.70 5.12 -23.89
C GLY A 663 36.62 6.34 -23.81
N ILE A 664 36.71 7.00 -22.64
CA ILE A 664 37.71 8.05 -22.37
C ILE A 664 38.86 7.47 -21.54
N HIS A 665 38.53 6.86 -20.41
CA HIS A 665 39.53 6.45 -19.42
C HIS A 665 40.34 5.21 -19.85
N GLY A 666 39.84 4.43 -20.81
CA GLY A 666 40.54 3.28 -21.39
C GLY A 666 41.43 3.64 -22.59
N HIS A 667 41.47 4.90 -23.00
CA HIS A 667 42.32 5.32 -24.12
C HIS A 667 43.82 5.08 -23.81
N PRO A 668 44.63 4.51 -24.73
CA PRO A 668 46.04 4.20 -24.49
C PRO A 668 46.89 5.41 -24.05
N GLY A 669 46.58 6.59 -24.58
CA GLY A 669 47.20 7.87 -24.18
C GLY A 669 46.68 8.48 -22.86
N GLY A 670 45.87 7.74 -22.10
CA GLY A 670 45.26 8.20 -20.85
C GLY A 670 44.01 9.08 -21.02
N SER A 671 43.45 9.51 -19.88
CA SER A 671 42.13 10.16 -19.82
C SER A 671 42.04 11.46 -20.63
N LYS A 672 43.12 12.27 -20.65
CA LYS A 672 43.16 13.51 -21.43
C LYS A 672 43.10 13.23 -22.93
N ALA A 673 43.89 12.27 -23.43
CA ALA A 673 43.87 11.89 -24.83
C ALA A 673 42.51 11.29 -25.23
N GLY A 674 41.90 10.46 -24.38
CA GLY A 674 40.55 9.94 -24.64
C GLY A 674 39.48 11.04 -24.69
N ALA A 675 39.59 12.05 -23.83
CA ALA A 675 38.73 13.23 -23.86
C ALA A 675 38.90 14.03 -25.18
N ILE A 676 40.13 14.24 -25.62
CA ILE A 676 40.46 14.87 -26.90
C ILE A 676 39.86 14.07 -28.07
N ALA A 677 40.02 12.75 -28.08
CA ALA A 677 39.46 11.87 -29.11
C ALA A 677 37.94 11.99 -29.22
N VAL A 678 37.22 12.10 -28.09
CA VAL A 678 35.77 12.32 -28.09
C VAL A 678 35.40 13.69 -28.71
N VAL A 679 36.12 14.76 -28.36
CA VAL A 679 35.90 16.09 -28.94
C VAL A 679 36.15 16.06 -30.45
N GLN A 680 37.30 15.54 -30.88
CA GLN A 680 37.67 15.36 -32.29
C GLN A 680 36.63 14.52 -33.04
N GLY A 681 36.08 13.47 -32.42
CA GLY A 681 35.02 12.66 -33.03
C GLY A 681 33.71 13.43 -33.27
N VAL A 682 33.34 14.35 -32.37
CA VAL A 682 32.19 15.25 -32.58
C VAL A 682 32.50 16.28 -33.68
N GLU A 683 33.69 16.87 -33.67
CA GLU A 683 34.14 17.82 -34.69
C GLU A 683 34.15 17.20 -36.08
N ALA A 684 34.62 15.95 -36.21
CA ALA A 684 34.59 15.22 -37.47
C ALA A 684 33.17 15.18 -38.07
N VAL A 685 32.18 14.80 -37.26
CA VAL A 685 30.77 14.75 -37.69
C VAL A 685 30.23 16.15 -38.01
N GLN A 686 30.60 17.18 -37.23
CA GLN A 686 30.20 18.56 -37.49
C GLN A 686 30.79 19.11 -38.79
N ASN A 687 32.01 18.70 -39.14
CA ASN A 687 32.70 19.04 -40.38
C ASN A 687 32.32 18.11 -41.55
N HIS A 688 31.31 17.24 -41.39
CA HIS A 688 30.86 16.28 -42.41
C HIS A 688 31.96 15.32 -42.90
N MET A 689 32.89 14.95 -42.02
CA MET A 689 33.98 14.00 -42.28
C MET A 689 33.71 12.67 -41.58
N THR A 690 34.23 11.57 -42.13
CA THR A 690 34.28 10.29 -41.41
C THR A 690 35.32 10.35 -40.30
N LEU A 691 35.18 9.49 -39.29
CA LEU A 691 36.12 9.46 -38.17
C LEU A 691 37.51 9.06 -38.64
N GLU A 692 37.61 8.12 -39.58
CA GLU A 692 38.87 7.63 -40.16
C GLU A 692 39.59 8.77 -40.87
N LYS A 693 38.85 9.56 -41.67
CA LYS A 693 39.42 10.66 -42.43
C LYS A 693 39.90 11.80 -41.52
N TYR A 694 39.14 12.12 -40.48
CA TYR A 694 39.55 13.13 -39.49
C TYR A 694 40.74 12.63 -38.66
N GLY A 695 40.77 11.34 -38.32
CA GLY A 695 41.83 10.67 -37.58
C GLY A 695 43.19 10.67 -38.29
N GLU A 696 43.26 10.81 -39.61
CA GLU A 696 44.54 10.95 -40.33
C GLU A 696 45.40 12.12 -39.82
N THR A 697 44.76 13.18 -39.31
CA THR A 697 45.43 14.40 -38.79
C THR A 697 45.28 14.57 -37.28
N HIS A 698 44.54 13.67 -36.62
CA HIS A 698 44.20 13.75 -35.21
C HIS A 698 44.58 12.44 -34.50
N PRO A 699 45.80 12.36 -33.92
CA PRO A 699 46.37 11.11 -33.45
C PRO A 699 45.60 10.49 -32.28
N GLU A 700 44.98 11.29 -31.40
CA GLU A 700 44.15 10.77 -30.32
C GLU A 700 42.89 10.07 -30.85
N LEU A 701 42.17 10.70 -31.78
CA LEU A 701 41.03 10.06 -32.43
C LEU A 701 41.44 8.78 -33.17
N LYS A 702 42.54 8.80 -33.94
CA LYS A 702 43.04 7.61 -34.63
C LYS A 702 43.33 6.47 -33.66
N THR A 703 44.04 6.76 -32.57
CA THR A 703 44.38 5.77 -31.54
C THR A 703 43.11 5.19 -30.92
N ALA A 704 42.09 6.03 -30.67
CA ALA A 704 40.81 5.56 -30.15
C ALA A 704 40.06 4.65 -31.14
N ILE A 705 40.06 5.00 -32.43
CA ILE A 705 39.43 4.19 -33.48
C ILE A 705 40.04 2.80 -33.51
N GLU A 706 41.36 2.71 -33.55
CA GLU A 706 42.10 1.44 -33.61
C GLU A 706 41.94 0.62 -32.32
N HIS A 707 41.90 1.27 -31.16
CA HIS A 707 41.80 0.57 -29.87
C HIS A 707 40.42 -0.04 -29.61
N PHE A 708 39.35 0.60 -30.09
CA PHE A 708 37.96 0.18 -29.87
C PHE A 708 37.30 -0.45 -31.11
N ALA A 709 38.10 -0.75 -32.15
CA ALA A 709 37.65 -1.40 -33.39
C ALA A 709 37.20 -2.85 -33.19
#